data_AF-A0A3M7TXK5-F1
#
_entry.id   AF-A0A3M7TXK5-F1
#
_cell.length_a   1.000
_cell.length_b   1.000
_cell.length_c   1.000
_cell.angle_alpha   90.00
_cell.angle_beta   90.00
_cell.angle_gamma   90.00
#
_symmetry.space_group_name_H-M   'P 1'
#
loop_
_entity.id
_entity.type
_entity.pdbx_description
1 polymer ?
#
loop_
_entity_poly.entity_id
_entity_poly.type
_entity_poly.pdbx_seq_one_letter_code
_entity_poly.pdbx_strand_id
1 'polypeptide(L)'
;MPCTKSVRQCLLLYEKLQKGGLRRRRPEDDCSRKSSVRLRADPMSLYLPVTEIKGVGEHSQEQLSSLGIHTVKDLLEYYPFRHEDYAVRPLAEVQHEERVTIRGQVQSEPAVRFYGKKKSRLTVRVLVDGLLIQAIFFNQHYLKNKFVIGHEVVITGKWDQHRASLSPAVMTTKKQTNEEGLEPVYSLKGDMKMASLRKFIHEAMTSYGDLIEEKLPEQLVNTYRLMDREEAIRHLHFPKSQDSLSQAKRRMTYEELLLFQLKMQTYRKQEREQQKGDKKHLPVKNVEAFVQRLPFPLTGAQNRVKQEILNDLKSEFRMNRLLQGDVGSGKTVIAAIALYAVVRAGYQGALMVPTEILAEQHMASLSELLKPEGITVRLLSGSAKAKERREVIEGLKTGEVNILVGTHALIQEGVDFKDLGLVITDEQHRFGVNQRRVLREKGLHPDVLFMTATPIPRTLAISAFGDMDVSVIDEMPKGRKPIETYWAKPSMFDRVLSFMEKEIHKGRQAYVICPLIEESEKLDVQNAIDVHAMLGSGLSDWKVGLMHGRLSQEEKEDAMNAFSRNETQVLVSTTVVEVGVNVPNATVMVIYDAERFGLSQLHQLRGRVGRGSEQSYCILLADPKSDNGKERMKIMTETNDGFELSEKDLELRGPGDFFGHKQSGLPEFKVADLVHDYRVLEVARQDAAKLVNSEAFWHSKDYVQLRTWLLEEGVLDLDRLD
;
A
#
# COMPACT_ATOMS: atom_id res chain seq x y z
N MET A 1 28.61 -23.24 8.83
CA MET A 1 29.67 -22.92 7.84
C MET A 1 29.73 -24.04 6.81
N PRO A 2 29.11 -23.85 5.63
CA PRO A 2 29.90 -23.77 4.39
C PRO A 2 29.24 -22.88 3.29
N CYS A 3 29.03 -21.58 3.53
CA CYS A 3 28.37 -20.71 2.52
C CYS A 3 29.27 -19.60 1.94
N THR A 4 30.35 -19.20 2.63
CA THR A 4 31.24 -18.13 2.17
C THR A 4 32.14 -18.50 0.99
N LYS A 5 32.22 -19.79 0.61
CA LYS A 5 33.00 -20.24 -0.55
C LYS A 5 32.29 -20.02 -1.90
N SER A 6 30.95 -19.93 -1.94
CA SER A 6 30.20 -19.86 -3.22
C SER A 6 30.29 -18.48 -3.88
N VAL A 7 30.25 -17.39 -3.10
CA VAL A 7 30.33 -16.01 -3.60
C VAL A 7 31.70 -15.73 -4.24
N ARG A 8 32.78 -16.22 -3.63
CA ARG A 8 34.13 -16.13 -4.21
C ARG A 8 34.25 -16.92 -5.52
N GLN A 9 33.52 -18.03 -5.66
CA GLN A 9 33.55 -18.87 -6.85
C GLN A 9 32.79 -18.22 -8.02
N CYS A 10 31.71 -17.47 -7.74
CA CYS A 10 31.03 -16.61 -8.72
C CYS A 10 31.91 -15.42 -9.15
N LEU A 11 32.60 -14.75 -8.23
CA LEU A 11 33.56 -13.68 -8.55
C LEU A 11 34.74 -14.18 -9.41
N LEU A 12 35.22 -15.40 -9.16
CA LEU A 12 36.27 -16.04 -9.97
C LEU A 12 35.80 -16.40 -11.39
N LEU A 13 34.53 -16.74 -11.57
CA LEU A 13 33.91 -16.97 -12.88
C LEU A 13 33.75 -15.65 -13.66
N TYR A 14 33.38 -14.57 -12.96
CA TYR A 14 33.31 -13.21 -13.52
C TYR A 14 34.70 -12.70 -13.95
N GLU A 15 35.73 -12.88 -13.12
CA GLU A 15 37.11 -12.51 -13.50
C GLU A 15 37.68 -13.33 -14.66
N LYS A 16 37.31 -14.61 -14.77
CA LYS A 16 37.72 -15.46 -15.90
C LYS A 16 37.07 -15.04 -17.22
N LEU A 17 35.84 -14.52 -17.18
CA LEU A 17 35.16 -13.97 -18.36
C LEU A 17 35.79 -12.63 -18.81
N GLN A 18 36.32 -11.82 -17.89
CA GLN A 18 37.00 -10.56 -18.24
C GLN A 18 38.46 -10.73 -18.73
N LYS A 19 39.18 -11.79 -18.32
CA LYS A 19 40.63 -11.95 -18.58
C LYS A 19 40.99 -12.64 -19.92
N GLY A 20 40.02 -12.90 -20.80
CA GLY A 20 40.25 -13.42 -22.16
C GLY A 20 40.79 -12.37 -23.14
N GLY A 21 41.98 -11.82 -22.89
CA GLY A 21 42.59 -10.76 -23.71
C GLY A 21 43.19 -11.27 -25.02
N LEU A 22 42.66 -10.78 -26.16
CA LEU A 22 43.36 -10.76 -27.44
C LEU A 22 44.57 -9.81 -27.36
N ARG A 23 45.75 -10.30 -27.77
CA ARG A 23 47.01 -9.55 -27.86
C ARG A 23 46.89 -8.36 -28.82
N ARG A 24 47.25 -7.17 -28.34
CA ARG A 24 47.39 -5.92 -29.11
C ARG A 24 48.60 -5.97 -30.06
N ARG A 25 48.40 -5.65 -31.35
CA ARG A 25 49.41 -5.07 -32.25
C ARG A 25 48.90 -3.70 -32.71
N ARG A 26 49.78 -2.69 -32.72
CA ARG A 26 49.52 -1.29 -33.11
C ARG A 26 49.36 -1.13 -34.63
N PRO A 27 48.76 -0.02 -35.10
CA PRO A 27 48.21 0.12 -36.46
C PRO A 27 49.22 0.75 -37.43
N GLU A 28 49.10 0.38 -38.71
CA GLU A 28 49.57 1.20 -39.83
C GLU A 28 48.38 1.45 -40.77
N ASP A 29 48.43 2.64 -41.35
CA ASP A 29 47.42 3.31 -42.17
C ASP A 29 46.86 2.44 -43.31
N ASP A 30 45.54 2.48 -43.53
CA ASP A 30 45.05 2.85 -44.86
C ASP A 30 43.58 3.32 -44.85
N CYS A 31 43.34 4.33 -45.66
CA CYS A 31 42.08 5.04 -45.80
C CYS A 31 41.22 4.41 -46.91
N SER A 32 39.89 4.52 -46.74
CA SER A 32 38.85 4.35 -47.76
C SER A 32 38.41 2.93 -48.14
N ARG A 33 37.21 2.55 -47.69
CA ARG A 33 36.08 2.15 -48.54
C ARG A 33 34.85 1.81 -47.68
N LYS A 34 33.77 2.55 -47.92
CA LYS A 34 32.42 2.26 -47.42
C LYS A 34 32.01 0.86 -47.89
N SER A 35 31.80 -0.06 -46.95
CA SER A 35 30.96 -1.23 -47.17
C SER A 35 30.18 -1.52 -45.89
N SER A 36 28.86 -1.53 -46.04
CA SER A 36 27.87 -1.78 -44.99
C SER A 36 27.96 -3.23 -44.54
N VAL A 37 28.81 -3.51 -43.56
CA VAL A 37 28.82 -4.78 -42.84
C VAL A 37 27.80 -4.65 -41.70
N ARG A 38 26.71 -5.41 -41.75
CA ARG A 38 25.85 -5.65 -40.58
C ARG A 38 26.74 -6.30 -39.52
N LEU A 39 27.24 -5.50 -38.58
CA LEU A 39 27.88 -6.00 -37.36
C LEU A 39 26.86 -6.91 -36.67
N ARG A 40 27.26 -8.16 -36.43
CA ARG A 40 26.52 -9.05 -35.51
C ARG A 40 26.50 -8.33 -34.16
N ALA A 41 25.37 -7.75 -33.82
CA ALA A 41 25.26 -6.82 -32.71
C ALA A 41 25.30 -7.61 -31.39
N ASP A 42 26.29 -7.25 -30.57
CA ASP A 42 26.47 -7.72 -29.20
C ASP A 42 25.38 -7.08 -28.31
N PRO A 43 24.75 -7.79 -27.35
CA PRO A 43 23.84 -7.21 -26.36
C PRO A 43 24.39 -5.95 -25.67
N MET A 44 25.72 -5.83 -25.54
CA MET A 44 26.40 -4.63 -25.04
C MET A 44 26.11 -3.36 -25.85
N SER A 45 25.62 -3.49 -27.09
CA SER A 45 25.27 -2.36 -27.97
C SER A 45 24.08 -1.55 -27.44
N LEU A 46 23.25 -2.12 -26.55
CA LEU A 46 22.17 -1.38 -25.90
C LEU A 46 22.67 -0.32 -24.89
N TYR A 47 23.89 -0.48 -24.38
CA TYR A 47 24.51 0.47 -23.46
C TYR A 47 25.30 1.58 -24.18
N LEU A 48 25.26 1.62 -25.50
CA LEU A 48 25.86 2.71 -26.27
C LEU A 48 25.15 4.05 -25.99
N PRO A 49 25.86 5.18 -26.08
CA PRO A 49 25.26 6.50 -25.94
C PRO A 49 24.13 6.75 -26.95
N VAL A 50 23.10 7.50 -26.55
CA VAL A 50 21.97 7.87 -27.44
C VAL A 50 22.37 8.61 -28.71
N THR A 51 23.59 9.17 -28.78
CA THR A 51 24.14 9.82 -29.98
C THR A 51 24.32 8.88 -31.17
N GLU A 52 24.42 7.57 -30.92
CA GLU A 52 24.50 6.55 -31.98
C GLU A 52 23.16 6.39 -32.74
N ILE A 53 22.06 6.94 -32.21
CA ILE A 53 20.76 6.90 -32.87
C ILE A 53 20.70 7.99 -33.94
N LYS A 54 20.37 7.58 -35.17
CA LYS A 54 20.28 8.50 -36.30
C LYS A 54 19.27 9.62 -36.02
N GLY A 55 19.77 10.86 -36.06
CA GLY A 55 18.97 12.07 -35.85
C GLY A 55 19.10 12.68 -34.45
N VAL A 56 19.80 12.03 -33.52
CA VAL A 56 20.17 12.63 -32.22
C VAL A 56 21.47 13.42 -32.40
N GLY A 57 21.36 14.74 -32.53
CA GLY A 57 22.51 15.65 -32.46
C GLY A 57 22.78 16.14 -31.04
N GLU A 58 23.83 16.96 -30.85
CA GLU A 58 24.25 17.49 -29.54
C GLU A 58 23.10 18.15 -28.75
N HIS A 59 22.32 19.02 -29.40
CA HIS A 59 21.17 19.68 -28.77
C HIS A 59 20.07 18.67 -28.35
N SER A 60 19.82 17.63 -29.14
CA SER A 60 18.84 16.60 -28.78
C SER A 60 19.36 15.69 -27.67
N GLN A 61 20.67 15.44 -27.62
CA GLN A 61 21.32 14.70 -26.54
C GLN A 61 21.19 15.44 -25.20
N GLU A 62 21.42 16.76 -25.15
CA GLU A 62 21.22 17.55 -23.93
C GLU A 62 19.77 17.46 -23.44
N GLN A 63 18.81 17.53 -24.36
CA GLN A 63 17.39 17.38 -24.03
C GLN A 63 17.05 15.98 -23.51
N LEU A 64 17.57 14.91 -24.14
CA LEU A 64 17.38 13.53 -23.66
C LEU A 64 18.05 13.31 -22.30
N SER A 65 19.23 13.88 -22.09
CA SER A 65 19.93 13.85 -20.80
C SER A 65 19.13 14.54 -19.71
N SER A 66 18.39 15.62 -20.02
CA SER A 66 17.49 16.28 -19.04
C SER A 66 16.30 15.39 -18.62
N LEU A 67 15.98 14.38 -19.44
CA LEU A 67 15.00 13.34 -19.15
C LEU A 67 15.61 12.11 -18.44
N GLY A 68 16.92 12.11 -18.18
CA GLY A 68 17.66 10.98 -17.62
C GLY A 68 17.98 9.88 -18.64
N ILE A 69 17.90 10.18 -19.94
CA ILE A 69 18.12 9.22 -21.02
C ILE A 69 19.54 9.41 -21.56
N HIS A 70 20.42 8.45 -21.30
CA HIS A 70 21.83 8.52 -21.70
C HIS A 70 22.22 7.43 -22.70
N THR A 71 21.58 6.27 -22.64
CA THR A 71 21.87 5.10 -23.47
C THR A 71 20.69 4.71 -24.37
N VAL A 72 20.95 3.86 -25.38
CA VAL A 72 19.89 3.29 -26.23
C VAL A 72 18.88 2.50 -25.39
N LYS A 73 19.34 1.76 -24.37
CA LYS A 73 18.50 1.05 -23.39
C LYS A 73 17.56 2.01 -22.67
N ASP A 74 18.07 3.15 -22.18
CA ASP A 74 17.25 4.13 -21.47
C ASP A 74 16.12 4.67 -22.36
N LEU A 75 16.40 4.86 -23.66
CA LEU A 75 15.41 5.36 -24.60
C LEU A 75 14.32 4.31 -24.92
N LEU A 76 14.70 3.04 -25.05
CA LEU A 76 13.77 1.93 -25.27
C LEU A 76 12.94 1.60 -24.02
N GLU A 77 13.47 1.87 -22.82
CA GLU A 77 12.72 1.68 -21.57
C GLU A 77 12.04 2.98 -21.09
N TYR A 78 11.97 4.03 -21.93
CA TYR A 78 11.29 5.29 -21.64
C TYR A 78 9.80 5.23 -22.01
N TYR A 79 9.01 4.56 -21.18
CA TYR A 79 7.62 4.24 -21.49
C TYR A 79 6.66 5.45 -21.45
N PRO A 80 5.56 5.42 -22.23
CA PRO A 80 4.53 6.44 -22.18
C PRO A 80 3.66 6.30 -20.92
N PHE A 81 3.29 7.42 -20.29
CA PHE A 81 2.43 7.41 -19.10
C PHE A 81 0.94 7.25 -19.44
N ARG A 82 0.54 7.52 -20.68
CA ARG A 82 -0.81 7.23 -21.19
C ARG A 82 -0.81 6.97 -22.70
N HIS A 83 -1.89 6.36 -23.17
CA HIS A 83 -2.17 6.14 -24.59
C HIS A 83 -3.46 6.87 -24.92
N GLU A 84 -3.43 7.69 -25.96
CA GLU A 84 -4.60 8.41 -26.45
C GLU A 84 -5.17 7.68 -27.66
N ASP A 85 -6.47 7.40 -27.62
CA ASP A 85 -7.18 6.73 -28.70
C ASP A 85 -7.77 7.75 -29.67
N TYR A 86 -7.23 7.73 -30.88
CA TYR A 86 -7.64 8.51 -32.05
C TYR A 86 -8.35 7.64 -33.10
N ALA A 87 -8.73 6.40 -32.78
CA ALA A 87 -9.51 5.56 -33.67
C ALA A 87 -10.85 6.24 -33.99
N VAL A 88 -11.22 6.24 -35.26
CA VAL A 88 -12.50 6.78 -35.71
C VAL A 88 -13.59 5.83 -35.24
N ARG A 89 -14.51 6.31 -34.40
CA ARG A 89 -15.66 5.54 -33.92
C ARG A 89 -16.98 6.09 -34.48
N PRO A 90 -17.95 5.23 -34.82
CA PRO A 90 -19.27 5.67 -35.24
C PRO A 90 -19.96 6.45 -34.12
N LEU A 91 -20.62 7.56 -34.44
CA LEU A 91 -21.30 8.38 -33.43
C LEU A 91 -22.42 7.64 -32.67
N ALA A 92 -22.95 6.56 -33.24
CA ALA A 92 -23.99 5.74 -32.63
C ALA A 92 -23.53 4.95 -31.40
N GLU A 93 -22.21 4.69 -31.26
CA GLU A 93 -21.64 3.85 -30.20
C GLU A 93 -21.02 4.67 -29.05
N VAL A 94 -21.16 5.99 -29.10
CA VAL A 94 -20.46 6.94 -28.20
C VAL A 94 -21.42 7.44 -27.12
N GLN A 95 -20.99 7.36 -25.87
CA GLN A 95 -21.77 7.84 -24.74
C GLN A 95 -21.70 9.37 -24.59
N HIS A 96 -22.70 9.97 -23.94
CA HIS A 96 -22.65 11.39 -23.60
C HIS A 96 -21.42 11.66 -22.72
N GLU A 97 -20.73 12.78 -22.99
CA GLU A 97 -19.51 13.22 -22.30
C GLU A 97 -18.24 12.42 -22.60
N GLU A 98 -18.30 11.42 -23.48
CA GLU A 98 -17.13 10.65 -23.91
C GLU A 98 -16.28 11.43 -24.91
N ARG A 99 -14.96 11.27 -24.87
CA ARG A 99 -14.05 11.86 -25.87
C ARG A 99 -13.96 10.91 -27.07
N VAL A 100 -14.36 11.38 -28.24
CA VAL A 100 -14.40 10.59 -29.47
C VAL A 100 -13.61 11.26 -30.59
N THR A 101 -13.02 10.44 -31.47
CA THR A 101 -12.51 10.86 -32.77
C THR A 101 -13.49 10.46 -33.86
N ILE A 102 -13.89 11.43 -34.67
CA ILE A 102 -14.88 11.27 -35.74
C ILE A 102 -14.30 11.72 -37.07
N ARG A 103 -14.81 11.13 -38.15
CA ARG A 103 -14.50 11.52 -39.52
C ARG A 103 -15.77 12.05 -40.18
N GLY A 104 -15.71 13.24 -40.76
CA GLY A 104 -16.89 13.82 -41.41
C GLY A 104 -16.58 14.92 -42.40
N GLN A 105 -17.59 15.30 -43.18
CA GLN A 105 -17.47 16.28 -44.24
C GLN A 105 -17.92 17.68 -43.77
N VAL A 106 -17.12 18.71 -44.04
CA VAL A 106 -17.46 20.09 -43.68
C VAL A 106 -18.64 20.58 -44.53
N GLN A 107 -19.75 20.97 -43.88
CA GLN A 107 -20.99 21.41 -44.54
C GLN A 107 -21.24 22.92 -44.43
N SER A 108 -20.56 23.63 -43.53
CA SER A 108 -20.75 25.08 -43.37
C SER A 108 -19.44 25.84 -43.33
N GLU A 109 -19.50 27.12 -43.70
CA GLU A 109 -18.38 28.03 -43.46
C GLU A 109 -18.06 28.11 -41.96
N PRO A 110 -16.76 28.14 -41.58
CA PRO A 110 -16.35 28.28 -40.20
C PRO A 110 -16.67 29.68 -39.64
N ALA A 111 -17.46 29.74 -38.57
CA ALA A 111 -17.82 30.99 -37.91
C ALA A 111 -16.88 31.26 -36.71
N VAL A 112 -16.15 32.37 -36.74
CA VAL A 112 -15.31 32.82 -35.61
C VAL A 112 -16.01 33.94 -34.85
N ARG A 113 -16.15 33.80 -33.54
CA ARG A 113 -16.57 34.88 -32.62
C ARG A 113 -15.46 35.19 -31.62
N PHE A 114 -15.17 36.46 -31.42
CA PHE A 114 -14.23 36.93 -30.40
C PHE A 114 -15.01 37.43 -29.18
N TYR A 115 -14.64 36.96 -27.99
CA TYR A 115 -15.26 37.30 -26.70
C TYR A 115 -14.30 38.13 -25.81
N GLY A 116 -13.31 38.78 -26.43
CA GLY A 116 -12.25 39.58 -25.79
C GLY A 116 -10.90 39.43 -26.51
N LYS A 117 -9.88 40.20 -26.11
CA LYS A 117 -8.55 40.24 -26.79
C LYS A 117 -7.82 38.89 -26.90
N LYS A 118 -8.12 37.93 -26.01
CA LYS A 118 -7.48 36.59 -25.97
C LYS A 118 -8.46 35.41 -26.01
N LYS A 119 -9.77 35.65 -26.20
CA LYS A 119 -10.81 34.60 -26.19
C LYS A 119 -11.52 34.55 -27.53
N SER A 120 -11.37 33.44 -28.26
CA SER A 120 -12.08 33.22 -29.54
C SER A 120 -12.78 31.87 -29.55
N ARG A 121 -13.85 31.76 -30.34
CA ARG A 121 -14.60 30.52 -30.55
C ARG A 121 -14.83 30.33 -32.04
N LEU A 122 -14.29 29.25 -32.60
CA LEU A 122 -14.53 28.81 -33.97
C LEU A 122 -15.59 27.70 -33.93
N THR A 123 -16.65 27.82 -34.73
CA THR A 123 -17.71 26.81 -34.85
C THR A 123 -17.83 26.36 -36.30
N VAL A 124 -17.81 25.05 -36.53
CA VAL A 124 -17.92 24.43 -37.85
C VAL A 124 -18.98 23.34 -37.80
N ARG A 125 -19.88 23.28 -38.80
CA ARG A 125 -20.82 22.17 -38.95
C ARG A 125 -20.22 21.10 -39.83
N VAL A 126 -20.23 19.87 -39.32
CA VAL A 126 -19.64 18.71 -39.97
C VAL A 126 -20.70 17.61 -40.05
N LEU A 127 -20.80 16.97 -41.21
CA LEU A 127 -21.66 15.82 -41.44
C LEU A 127 -20.88 14.55 -41.13
N VAL A 128 -21.33 13.77 -40.15
CA VAL A 128 -20.69 12.55 -39.66
C VAL A 128 -21.76 11.48 -39.58
N ASP A 129 -21.57 10.35 -40.26
CA ASP A 129 -22.55 9.23 -40.27
C ASP A 129 -24.00 9.66 -40.61
N GLY A 130 -24.17 10.69 -41.45
CA GLY A 130 -25.47 11.26 -41.81
C GLY A 130 -26.07 12.26 -40.81
N LEU A 131 -25.41 12.50 -39.67
CA LEU A 131 -25.80 13.47 -38.64
C LEU A 131 -25.00 14.77 -38.78
N LEU A 132 -25.70 15.91 -38.74
CA LEU A 132 -25.07 17.22 -38.77
C LEU A 132 -24.73 17.67 -37.35
N ILE A 133 -23.43 17.74 -37.05
CA ILE A 133 -22.93 18.08 -35.71
C ILE A 133 -22.14 19.39 -35.71
N GLN A 134 -22.03 20.02 -34.54
CA GLN A 134 -21.26 21.26 -34.36
C GLN A 134 -19.91 21.00 -33.67
N ALA A 135 -18.80 21.20 -34.38
CA ALA A 135 -17.47 21.19 -33.78
C ALA A 135 -17.10 22.59 -33.27
N ILE A 136 -16.76 22.71 -31.99
CA ILE A 136 -16.44 23.99 -31.34
C ILE A 136 -14.99 23.99 -30.86
N PHE A 137 -14.20 24.93 -31.39
CA PHE A 137 -12.79 25.11 -31.04
C PHE A 137 -12.62 26.42 -30.26
N PHE A 138 -12.14 26.32 -29.03
CA PHE A 138 -11.83 27.48 -28.18
C PHE A 138 -10.39 27.94 -28.44
N ASN A 139 -10.20 29.24 -28.65
CA ASN A 139 -8.93 29.92 -28.88
C ASN A 139 -8.13 29.46 -30.11
N GLN A 140 -8.76 28.77 -31.06
CA GLN A 140 -8.12 28.21 -32.26
C GLN A 140 -8.66 28.86 -33.56
N HIS A 141 -8.74 30.19 -33.61
CA HIS A 141 -9.22 30.91 -34.80
C HIS A 141 -8.35 30.68 -36.06
N TYR A 142 -7.08 30.29 -35.89
CA TYR A 142 -6.15 29.98 -36.99
C TYR A 142 -6.58 28.76 -37.82
N LEU A 143 -7.41 27.88 -37.27
CA LEU A 143 -7.94 26.71 -38.00
C LEU A 143 -8.97 27.08 -39.06
N LYS A 144 -9.50 28.32 -39.06
CA LYS A 144 -10.50 28.80 -40.03
C LYS A 144 -10.09 28.48 -41.48
N ASN A 145 -8.82 28.70 -41.82
CA ASN A 145 -8.32 28.52 -43.19
C ASN A 145 -8.10 27.05 -43.57
N LYS A 146 -8.17 26.12 -42.60
CA LYS A 146 -8.00 24.68 -42.84
C LYS A 146 -9.32 23.96 -43.11
N PHE A 147 -10.46 24.56 -42.77
CA PHE A 147 -11.78 24.01 -43.04
C PHE A 147 -12.28 24.52 -44.39
N VAL A 148 -12.35 23.61 -45.35
CA VAL A 148 -12.89 23.87 -46.69
C VAL A 148 -14.18 23.07 -46.84
N ILE A 149 -15.24 23.71 -47.30
CA ILE A 149 -16.54 23.06 -47.52
C ILE A 149 -16.37 21.90 -48.49
N GLY A 150 -16.99 20.77 -48.16
CA GLY A 150 -16.94 19.55 -48.98
C GLY A 150 -15.69 18.69 -48.74
N HIS A 151 -14.67 19.17 -48.02
CA HIS A 151 -13.55 18.32 -47.62
C HIS A 151 -13.85 17.54 -46.34
N GLU A 152 -13.24 16.36 -46.28
CA GLU A 152 -13.28 15.47 -45.13
C GLU A 152 -12.26 15.91 -44.07
N VAL A 153 -12.69 15.89 -42.81
CA VAL A 153 -11.87 16.28 -41.66
C VAL A 153 -12.01 15.25 -40.55
N VAL A 154 -10.91 15.03 -39.81
CA VAL A 154 -10.90 14.23 -38.60
C VAL A 154 -10.86 15.16 -37.39
N ILE A 155 -11.83 15.00 -36.49
CA ILE A 155 -12.02 15.86 -35.33
C ILE A 155 -12.10 14.99 -34.08
N THR A 156 -11.32 15.35 -33.07
CA THR A 156 -11.34 14.69 -31.76
C THR A 156 -11.86 15.66 -30.71
N GLY A 157 -12.85 15.27 -29.90
CA GLY A 157 -13.38 16.12 -28.82
C GLY A 157 -14.38 15.41 -27.91
N LYS A 158 -14.84 16.09 -26.86
CA LYS A 158 -15.90 15.58 -25.95
C LYS A 158 -17.26 15.66 -26.64
N TRP A 159 -17.98 14.55 -26.73
CA TRP A 159 -19.30 14.44 -27.36
C TRP A 159 -20.41 14.90 -26.42
N ASP A 160 -21.17 15.89 -26.85
CA ASP A 160 -22.39 16.35 -26.19
C ASP A 160 -23.60 15.90 -27.01
N GLN A 161 -24.23 14.81 -26.58
CA GLN A 161 -25.39 14.21 -27.23
C GLN A 161 -26.61 15.16 -27.21
N HIS A 162 -26.80 15.94 -26.14
CA HIS A 162 -27.93 16.85 -26.02
C HIS A 162 -27.83 18.04 -26.98
N ARG A 163 -26.62 18.52 -27.24
CA ARG A 163 -26.36 19.66 -28.13
C ARG A 163 -25.86 19.27 -29.53
N ALA A 164 -25.73 17.96 -29.80
CA ALA A 164 -25.12 17.43 -31.01
C ALA A 164 -23.81 18.15 -31.37
N SER A 165 -22.91 18.27 -30.38
CA SER A 165 -21.71 19.09 -30.50
C SER A 165 -20.46 18.42 -29.93
N LEU A 166 -19.29 18.77 -30.46
CA LEU A 166 -17.97 18.34 -29.99
C LEU A 166 -17.23 19.53 -29.37
N SER A 167 -16.90 19.44 -28.08
CA SER A 167 -16.25 20.52 -27.32
C SER A 167 -15.44 20.00 -26.14
N PRO A 168 -14.16 20.36 -25.95
CA PRO A 168 -13.28 21.07 -26.88
C PRO A 168 -12.80 20.15 -28.01
N ALA A 169 -12.80 20.67 -29.24
CA ALA A 169 -12.38 19.92 -30.43
C ALA A 169 -10.91 20.21 -30.83
N VAL A 170 -10.24 19.21 -31.40
CA VAL A 170 -8.91 19.28 -32.05
C VAL A 170 -9.06 18.70 -33.46
N MET A 171 -8.43 19.35 -34.45
CA MET A 171 -8.52 18.94 -35.86
C MET A 171 -7.17 18.42 -36.35
N THR A 172 -7.18 17.24 -36.98
CA THR A 172 -5.99 16.60 -37.54
C THR A 172 -6.14 16.47 -39.07
N THR A 173 -5.09 16.77 -39.83
CA THR A 173 -5.06 16.68 -41.31
C THR A 173 -4.39 15.42 -41.83
N LYS A 174 -3.91 14.53 -40.95
CA LYS A 174 -3.30 13.26 -41.35
C LYS A 174 -4.41 12.32 -41.84
N LYS A 175 -4.16 11.61 -42.95
CA LYS A 175 -4.98 10.46 -43.37
C LYS A 175 -4.83 9.37 -42.31
N GLN A 176 -5.61 9.42 -41.23
CA GLN A 176 -5.66 8.36 -40.24
C GLN A 176 -6.56 7.24 -40.78
N THR A 177 -5.96 6.08 -41.05
CA THR A 177 -6.67 4.82 -41.30
C THR A 177 -7.29 4.32 -40.00
N ASN A 178 -8.30 3.44 -40.09
CA ASN A 178 -9.03 2.91 -38.93
C ASN A 178 -8.16 2.03 -38.00
N GLU A 179 -6.91 1.73 -38.38
CA GLU A 179 -6.01 0.79 -37.69
C GLU A 179 -4.90 1.48 -36.88
N GLU A 180 -4.78 2.81 -36.92
CA GLU A 180 -3.68 3.57 -36.27
C GLU A 180 -4.19 4.60 -35.24
N GLY A 181 -5.08 4.17 -34.34
CA GLY A 181 -5.72 5.05 -33.36
C GLY A 181 -4.88 5.36 -32.13
N LEU A 182 -4.11 4.40 -31.62
CA LEU A 182 -3.49 4.52 -30.31
C LEU A 182 -2.13 5.24 -30.37
N GLU A 183 -2.09 6.47 -29.89
CA GLU A 183 -0.87 7.26 -29.81
C GLU A 183 -0.29 7.28 -28.38
N PRO A 184 0.99 6.92 -28.19
CA PRO A 184 1.64 7.01 -26.88
C PRO A 184 1.88 8.47 -26.48
N VAL A 185 1.75 8.80 -25.20
CA VAL A 185 2.06 10.12 -24.64
C VAL A 185 3.16 9.98 -23.59
N TYR A 186 4.28 10.67 -23.80
CA TYR A 186 5.46 10.64 -22.94
C TYR A 186 5.53 11.91 -22.08
N SER A 187 6.18 11.79 -20.95
CA SER A 187 6.57 12.95 -20.15
C SER A 187 7.65 13.72 -20.90
N LEU A 188 7.50 15.04 -21.05
CA LEU A 188 8.48 15.89 -21.72
C LEU A 188 8.96 16.97 -20.77
N LYS A 189 10.24 17.32 -20.84
CA LYS A 189 10.86 18.43 -20.11
C LYS A 189 11.52 19.38 -21.13
N GLY A 190 11.44 20.67 -20.86
CA GLY A 190 11.96 21.71 -21.75
C GLY A 190 11.23 21.78 -23.09
N ASP A 191 11.97 22.14 -24.14
CA ASP A 191 11.42 22.42 -25.49
C ASP A 191 11.38 21.20 -26.42
N MET A 192 11.56 19.99 -25.89
CA MET A 192 11.52 18.78 -26.71
C MET A 192 10.11 18.54 -27.26
N LYS A 193 10.01 18.33 -28.58
CA LYS A 193 8.74 18.00 -29.23
C LYS A 193 8.48 16.50 -29.15
N MET A 194 7.25 16.14 -28.79
CA MET A 194 6.73 14.77 -28.75
C MET A 194 7.03 13.96 -30.03
N ALA A 195 6.89 14.60 -31.21
CA ALA A 195 7.15 13.97 -32.50
C ALA A 195 8.62 13.58 -32.69
N SER A 196 9.56 14.38 -32.17
CA SER A 196 10.99 14.08 -32.23
C SER A 196 11.34 12.88 -31.37
N LEU A 197 10.82 12.83 -30.13
CA LEU A 197 11.03 11.71 -29.22
C LEU A 197 10.48 10.39 -29.82
N ARG A 198 9.25 10.41 -30.36
CA ARG A 198 8.68 9.24 -31.06
C ARG A 198 9.56 8.76 -32.22
N LYS A 199 10.15 9.68 -32.99
CA LYS A 199 11.06 9.33 -34.09
C LYS A 199 12.33 8.66 -33.58
N PHE A 200 12.93 9.16 -32.50
CA PHE A 200 14.13 8.55 -31.91
C PHE A 200 13.84 7.15 -31.36
N ILE A 201 12.73 6.98 -30.65
CA ILE A 201 12.29 5.66 -30.14
C ILE A 201 12.05 4.68 -31.31
N HIS A 202 11.45 5.15 -32.41
CA HIS A 202 11.21 4.30 -33.59
C HIS A 202 12.52 3.83 -34.25
N GLU A 203 13.50 4.72 -34.42
CA GLU A 203 14.82 4.36 -34.96
C GLU A 203 15.56 3.40 -34.01
N ALA A 204 15.47 3.63 -32.69
CA ALA A 204 16.04 2.75 -31.69
C ALA A 204 15.42 1.36 -31.75
N MET A 205 14.08 1.26 -31.80
CA MET A 205 13.37 -0.01 -31.88
C MET A 205 13.70 -0.77 -33.17
N THR A 206 13.86 -0.05 -34.28
CA THR A 206 14.20 -0.65 -35.59
C THR A 206 15.65 -1.15 -35.64
N SER A 207 16.57 -0.43 -34.99
CA SER A 207 18.02 -0.71 -35.09
C SER A 207 18.52 -1.66 -34.00
N TYR A 208 17.89 -1.65 -32.82
CA TYR A 208 18.35 -2.35 -31.62
C TYR A 208 17.28 -3.22 -30.95
N GLY A 209 16.05 -3.26 -31.47
CA GLY A 209 14.95 -4.03 -30.88
C GLY A 209 15.26 -5.52 -30.70
N ASP A 210 15.87 -6.14 -31.71
CA ASP A 210 16.22 -7.57 -31.70
C ASP A 210 17.28 -7.93 -30.63
N LEU A 211 17.90 -6.95 -29.98
CA LEU A 211 18.89 -7.15 -28.91
C LEU A 211 18.26 -7.17 -27.51
N ILE A 212 16.95 -6.93 -27.41
CA ILE A 212 16.24 -6.96 -26.14
C ILE A 212 16.19 -8.42 -25.67
N GLU A 213 16.99 -8.73 -24.66
CA GLU A 213 17.02 -10.06 -24.06
C GLU A 213 15.84 -10.30 -23.12
N GLU A 214 15.31 -11.52 -23.13
CA GLU A 214 14.31 -11.96 -22.16
C GLU A 214 14.94 -12.09 -20.76
N LYS A 215 14.32 -11.43 -19.78
CA LYS A 215 14.75 -11.44 -18.37
C LYS A 215 14.06 -12.55 -17.57
N LEU A 216 12.83 -12.91 -17.94
CA LEU A 216 12.07 -13.91 -17.22
C LEU A 216 12.44 -15.32 -17.68
N PRO A 217 12.50 -16.30 -16.77
CA PRO A 217 12.65 -17.71 -17.13
C PRO A 217 11.42 -18.20 -17.93
N GLU A 218 11.67 -19.09 -18.88
CA GLU A 218 10.65 -19.66 -19.78
C GLU A 218 9.46 -20.26 -19.02
N GLN A 219 9.70 -20.81 -17.83
CA GLN A 219 8.68 -21.35 -16.94
C GLN A 219 7.63 -20.30 -16.53
N LEU A 220 8.05 -19.09 -16.15
CA LEU A 220 7.12 -18.03 -15.76
C LEU A 220 6.38 -17.47 -16.99
N VAL A 221 7.08 -17.34 -18.12
CA VAL A 221 6.50 -16.88 -19.38
C VAL A 221 5.37 -17.80 -19.81
N ASN A 222 5.60 -19.12 -19.80
CA ASN A 222 4.62 -20.13 -20.19
C ASN A 222 3.46 -20.25 -19.19
N THR A 223 3.75 -20.21 -17.88
CA THR A 223 2.74 -20.35 -16.82
C THR A 223 1.69 -19.23 -16.91
N TYR A 224 2.14 -17.99 -17.10
CA TYR A 224 1.27 -16.81 -17.12
C TYR A 224 0.83 -16.39 -18.53
N ARG A 225 1.29 -17.09 -19.57
CA ARG A 225 1.06 -16.79 -20.99
C ARG A 225 1.43 -15.35 -21.32
N LEU A 226 2.66 -15.01 -20.96
CA LEU A 226 3.23 -13.68 -21.09
C LEU A 226 3.72 -13.45 -22.52
N MET A 227 3.50 -12.24 -23.02
CA MET A 227 4.05 -11.77 -24.29
C MET A 227 5.59 -11.70 -24.20
N ASP A 228 6.27 -11.92 -25.33
CA ASP A 228 7.72 -11.74 -25.42
C ASP A 228 8.11 -10.30 -25.04
N ARG A 229 9.27 -10.13 -24.40
CA ARG A 229 9.72 -8.83 -23.90
C ARG A 229 9.95 -7.80 -25.01
N GLU A 230 10.49 -8.21 -26.15
CA GLU A 230 10.71 -7.33 -27.31
C GLU A 230 9.37 -6.84 -27.88
N GLU A 231 8.42 -7.77 -28.05
CA GLU A 231 7.06 -7.45 -28.49
C GLU A 231 6.31 -6.56 -27.50
N ALA A 232 6.46 -6.78 -26.20
CA ALA A 232 5.82 -5.98 -25.16
C ALA A 232 6.33 -4.53 -25.18
N ILE A 233 7.64 -4.32 -25.25
CA ILE A 233 8.23 -2.98 -25.36
C ILE A 233 7.75 -2.31 -26.65
N ARG A 234 7.75 -3.04 -27.77
CA ARG A 234 7.24 -2.54 -29.06
C ARG A 234 5.79 -2.10 -28.97
N HIS A 235 4.92 -2.88 -28.34
CA HIS A 235 3.49 -2.58 -28.21
C HIS A 235 3.18 -1.49 -27.17
N LEU A 236 4.04 -1.26 -26.18
CA LEU A 236 3.92 -0.09 -25.31
C LEU A 236 4.19 1.21 -26.07
N HIS A 237 5.18 1.24 -26.95
CA HIS A 237 5.51 2.42 -27.75
C HIS A 237 4.62 2.56 -28.99
N PHE A 238 4.30 1.45 -29.65
CA PHE A 238 3.59 1.39 -30.93
C PHE A 238 2.49 0.32 -30.87
N PRO A 239 1.41 0.56 -30.08
CA PRO A 239 0.31 -0.39 -29.96
C PRO A 239 -0.41 -0.58 -31.31
N LYS A 240 -0.66 -1.84 -31.68
CA LYS A 240 -1.45 -2.17 -32.89
C LYS A 240 -2.95 -2.24 -32.58
N SER A 241 -3.29 -2.66 -31.36
CA SER A 241 -4.66 -2.78 -30.87
C SER A 241 -4.69 -2.58 -29.35
N GLN A 242 -5.87 -2.28 -28.81
CA GLN A 242 -6.07 -2.19 -27.37
C GLN A 242 -5.74 -3.50 -26.64
N ASP A 243 -5.99 -4.65 -27.28
CA ASP A 243 -5.66 -5.95 -26.72
C ASP A 243 -4.14 -6.16 -26.64
N SER A 244 -3.40 -5.81 -27.70
CA SER A 244 -1.94 -5.91 -27.70
C SER A 244 -1.32 -5.00 -26.63
N LEU A 245 -1.87 -3.80 -26.46
CA LEU A 245 -1.45 -2.87 -25.43
C LEU A 245 -1.73 -3.40 -24.03
N SER A 246 -2.91 -4.00 -23.82
CA SER A 246 -3.28 -4.60 -22.53
C SER A 246 -2.35 -5.76 -22.16
N GLN A 247 -2.00 -6.62 -23.13
CA GLN A 247 -1.05 -7.73 -22.89
C GLN A 247 0.37 -7.22 -22.63
N ALA A 248 0.83 -6.21 -23.37
CA ALA A 248 2.13 -5.59 -23.17
C ALA A 248 2.25 -4.93 -21.79
N LYS A 249 1.23 -4.17 -21.36
CA LYS A 249 1.15 -3.61 -20.00
C LYS A 249 1.20 -4.72 -18.96
N ARG A 250 0.34 -5.73 -19.07
CA ARG A 250 0.31 -6.87 -18.13
C ARG A 250 1.67 -7.54 -17.99
N ARG A 251 2.38 -7.76 -19.10
CA ARG A 251 3.73 -8.34 -19.12
C ARG A 251 4.74 -7.49 -18.36
N MET A 252 4.78 -6.20 -18.67
CA MET A 252 5.77 -5.27 -18.14
C MET A 252 5.50 -4.92 -16.68
N THR A 253 4.23 -4.78 -16.29
CA THR A 253 3.80 -4.67 -14.90
C THR A 253 4.28 -5.88 -14.09
N TYR A 254 4.08 -7.11 -14.58
CA TYR A 254 4.55 -8.29 -13.86
C TYR A 254 6.07 -8.36 -13.77
N GLU A 255 6.80 -8.03 -14.85
CA GLU A 255 8.28 -7.97 -14.84
C GLU A 255 8.79 -7.04 -13.75
N GLU A 256 8.30 -5.80 -13.79
CA GLU A 256 8.74 -4.72 -12.94
C GLU A 256 8.46 -5.02 -11.46
N LEU A 257 7.25 -5.52 -11.16
CA LEU A 257 6.87 -5.92 -9.80
C LEU A 257 7.65 -7.16 -9.33
N LEU A 258 7.94 -8.13 -10.21
CA LEU A 258 8.75 -9.30 -9.85
C LEU A 258 10.19 -8.91 -9.53
N LEU A 259 10.82 -8.07 -10.35
CA LEU A 259 12.17 -7.58 -10.12
C LEU A 259 12.26 -6.80 -8.80
N PHE A 260 11.30 -5.91 -8.55
CA PHE A 260 11.18 -5.20 -7.27
C PHE A 260 11.04 -6.16 -6.09
N GLN A 261 10.14 -7.16 -6.19
CA GLN A 261 9.95 -8.14 -5.11
C GLN A 261 11.19 -9.04 -4.92
N LEU A 262 11.90 -9.42 -5.99
CA LEU A 262 13.15 -10.17 -5.88
C LEU A 262 14.24 -9.38 -5.14
N LYS A 263 14.37 -8.08 -5.45
CA LYS A 263 15.27 -7.17 -4.72
C LYS A 263 14.93 -7.14 -3.23
N MET A 264 13.66 -6.89 -2.90
CA MET A 264 13.20 -6.83 -1.51
C MET A 264 13.36 -8.16 -0.76
N GLN A 265 12.99 -9.29 -1.38
CA GLN A 265 13.10 -10.62 -0.76
C GLN A 265 14.56 -11.05 -0.57
N THR A 266 15.45 -10.70 -1.50
CA THR A 266 16.88 -10.99 -1.37
C THR A 266 17.50 -10.18 -0.24
N TYR A 267 17.19 -8.88 -0.17
CA TYR A 267 17.62 -8.00 0.91
C TYR A 267 17.15 -8.52 2.28
N ARG A 268 15.86 -8.87 2.39
CA ARG A 268 15.30 -9.48 3.61
C ARG A 268 16.03 -10.75 4.02
N LYS A 269 16.31 -11.64 3.06
CA LYS A 269 17.06 -12.88 3.33
C LYS A 269 18.45 -12.57 3.87
N GLN A 270 19.15 -11.61 3.28
CA GLN A 270 20.48 -11.21 3.76
C GLN A 270 20.45 -10.57 5.14
N GLU A 271 19.54 -9.61 5.40
CA GLU A 271 19.38 -9.02 6.73
C GLU A 271 19.07 -10.10 7.78
N ARG A 272 18.15 -11.01 7.46
CA ARG A 272 17.80 -12.14 8.32
C ARG A 272 19.00 -13.04 8.59
N GLU A 273 19.80 -13.35 7.56
CA GLU A 273 21.02 -14.17 7.69
C GLU A 273 22.14 -13.48 8.48
N GLN A 274 22.21 -12.16 8.46
CA GLN A 274 23.15 -11.36 9.26
C GLN A 274 22.72 -11.24 10.72
N GLN A 275 21.42 -11.18 10.97
CA GLN A 275 20.84 -11.11 12.31
C GLN A 275 20.76 -12.50 12.95
N LYS A 276 21.90 -12.97 13.47
CA LYS A 276 21.96 -14.17 14.32
C LYS A 276 20.93 -14.05 15.45
N GLY A 277 20.02 -15.02 15.51
CA GLY A 277 19.05 -15.15 16.58
C GLY A 277 19.36 -16.34 17.48
N ASP A 278 18.72 -16.37 18.64
CA ASP A 278 18.80 -17.51 19.54
C ASP A 278 17.76 -18.56 19.14
N LYS A 279 18.23 -19.67 18.56
CA LYS A 279 17.41 -20.82 18.19
C LYS A 279 16.73 -21.42 19.42
N LYS A 280 15.40 -21.33 19.49
CA LYS A 280 14.63 -21.83 20.65
C LYS A 280 14.17 -23.25 20.45
N HIS A 281 14.37 -24.07 21.47
CA HIS A 281 13.89 -25.46 21.50
C HIS A 281 12.45 -25.49 22.05
N LEU A 282 11.48 -25.22 21.17
CA LEU A 282 10.08 -25.11 21.58
C LEU A 282 9.47 -26.49 21.89
N PRO A 283 8.80 -26.67 23.05
CA PRO A 283 8.10 -27.91 23.37
C PRO A 283 6.74 -27.96 22.66
N VAL A 284 6.76 -28.35 21.38
CA VAL A 284 5.59 -28.33 20.48
C VAL A 284 4.37 -29.05 21.07
N LYS A 285 4.56 -30.20 21.72
CA LYS A 285 3.48 -30.96 22.35
C LYS A 285 2.76 -30.18 23.46
N ASN A 286 3.51 -29.44 24.27
CA ASN A 286 2.95 -28.60 25.33
C ASN A 286 2.17 -27.43 24.74
N VAL A 287 2.69 -26.81 23.68
CA VAL A 287 2.01 -25.73 22.96
C VAL A 287 0.70 -26.22 22.35
N GLU A 288 0.69 -27.40 21.73
CA GLU A 288 -0.52 -28.01 21.18
C GLU A 288 -1.54 -28.34 22.28
N ALA A 289 -1.10 -28.90 23.40
CA ALA A 289 -1.97 -29.17 24.56
C ALA A 289 -2.57 -27.89 25.15
N PHE A 290 -1.79 -26.81 25.22
CA PHE A 290 -2.28 -25.49 25.65
C PHE A 290 -3.34 -24.95 24.69
N VAL A 291 -3.11 -25.04 23.38
CA VAL A 291 -4.08 -24.60 22.36
C VAL A 291 -5.38 -25.40 22.45
N GLN A 292 -5.33 -26.71 22.75
CA GLN A 292 -6.52 -27.54 22.92
C GLN A 292 -7.34 -27.21 24.17
N ARG A 293 -6.72 -26.59 25.19
CA ARG A 293 -7.41 -26.16 26.43
C ARG A 293 -8.09 -24.80 26.31
N LEU A 294 -7.84 -24.06 25.22
CA LEU A 294 -8.47 -22.77 25.02
C LEU A 294 -10.00 -22.93 24.99
N PRO A 295 -10.76 -21.96 25.52
CA PRO A 295 -12.22 -22.05 25.60
C PRO A 295 -12.90 -21.97 24.22
N PHE A 296 -12.14 -21.76 23.16
CA PHE A 296 -12.61 -21.68 21.78
C PHE A 296 -11.58 -22.31 20.83
N PRO A 297 -12.02 -22.86 19.69
CA PRO A 297 -11.13 -23.34 18.65
C PRO A 297 -10.51 -22.18 17.88
N LEU A 298 -9.24 -22.34 17.47
CA LEU A 298 -8.58 -21.38 16.58
C LEU A 298 -9.15 -21.47 15.15
N THR A 299 -9.22 -20.32 14.47
CA THR A 299 -9.58 -20.23 13.05
C THR A 299 -8.47 -20.81 12.14
N GLY A 300 -8.75 -20.97 10.84
CA GLY A 300 -7.75 -21.41 9.85
C GLY A 300 -6.61 -20.39 9.75
N ALA A 301 -6.97 -19.11 9.67
CA ALA A 301 -6.03 -18.00 9.66
C ALA A 301 -5.16 -17.94 10.93
N GLN A 302 -5.77 -18.09 12.12
CA GLN A 302 -5.04 -18.13 13.39
C GLN A 302 -4.07 -19.32 13.47
N ASN A 303 -4.47 -20.50 12.99
CA ASN A 303 -3.59 -21.67 12.95
C ASN A 303 -2.40 -21.47 12.00
N ARG A 304 -2.64 -20.88 10.83
CA ARG A 304 -1.58 -20.53 9.86
C ARG A 304 -0.57 -19.57 10.49
N VAL A 305 -1.04 -18.44 11.03
CA VAL A 305 -0.20 -17.43 11.70
C VAL A 305 0.57 -18.01 12.89
N LYS A 306 -0.08 -18.85 13.72
CA LYS A 306 0.58 -19.56 14.81
C LYS A 306 1.78 -20.36 14.30
N GLN A 307 1.62 -21.13 13.22
CA GLN A 307 2.72 -21.92 12.67
C GLN A 307 3.83 -21.04 12.09
N GLU A 308 3.48 -19.94 11.41
CA GLU A 308 4.47 -18.96 10.93
C GLU A 308 5.35 -18.43 12.08
N ILE A 309 4.73 -17.99 13.19
CA ILE A 309 5.46 -17.49 14.37
C ILE A 309 6.28 -18.60 15.03
N LEU A 310 5.73 -19.80 15.23
CA LEU A 310 6.46 -20.91 15.86
C LEU A 310 7.64 -21.39 15.01
N ASN A 311 7.55 -21.29 13.69
CA ASN A 311 8.66 -21.63 12.79
C ASN A 311 9.77 -20.58 12.88
N ASP A 312 9.42 -19.30 12.93
CA ASP A 312 10.40 -18.23 13.11
C ASP A 312 11.11 -18.32 14.47
N LEU A 313 10.38 -18.61 15.56
CA LEU A 313 10.98 -18.81 16.89
C LEU A 313 11.95 -20.01 16.95
N LYS A 314 11.81 -21.00 16.06
CA LYS A 314 12.72 -22.16 15.93
C LYS A 314 13.89 -21.92 14.96
N SER A 315 13.88 -20.78 14.25
CA SER A 315 14.90 -20.40 13.28
C SER A 315 16.22 -20.06 13.97
N GLU A 316 17.33 -20.12 13.22
CA GLU A 316 18.65 -19.61 13.65
C GLU A 316 18.77 -18.08 13.49
N PHE A 317 17.73 -17.48 12.91
CA PHE A 317 17.63 -16.06 12.64
C PHE A 317 16.54 -15.44 13.49
N ARG A 318 16.76 -14.18 13.88
CA ARG A 318 15.80 -13.40 14.64
C ARG A 318 14.49 -13.20 13.88
N MET A 319 13.35 -13.38 14.55
CA MET A 319 12.03 -13.02 14.05
C MET A 319 11.84 -11.49 14.09
N ASN A 320 11.41 -10.92 12.97
CA ASN A 320 10.96 -9.53 12.86
C ASN A 320 9.63 -9.49 12.09
N ARG A 321 8.52 -9.62 12.81
CA ARG A 321 7.21 -9.93 12.21
C ARG A 321 6.12 -8.96 12.63
N LEU A 322 5.32 -8.51 11.66
CA LEU A 322 4.08 -7.78 11.88
C LEU A 322 2.89 -8.74 11.81
N LEU A 323 2.18 -8.87 12.91
CA LEU A 323 0.89 -9.53 13.02
C LEU A 323 -0.22 -8.51 12.82
N GLN A 324 -0.92 -8.65 11.71
CA GLN A 324 -2.06 -7.83 11.37
C GLN A 324 -3.34 -8.67 11.40
N GLY A 325 -4.41 -8.07 11.87
CA GLY A 325 -5.74 -8.65 11.80
C GLY A 325 -6.75 -7.61 12.24
N ASP A 326 -8.01 -7.83 11.89
CA ASP A 326 -9.08 -6.91 12.28
C ASP A 326 -9.21 -6.80 13.81
N VAL A 327 -9.85 -5.74 14.33
CA VAL A 327 -10.20 -5.59 15.74
C VAL A 327 -11.03 -6.80 16.16
N GLY A 328 -10.57 -7.55 17.16
CA GLY A 328 -11.25 -8.77 17.64
C GLY A 328 -11.00 -10.04 16.82
N SER A 329 -10.09 -10.03 15.85
CA SER A 329 -9.63 -11.25 15.12
C SER A 329 -8.83 -12.25 15.98
N GLY A 330 -8.60 -11.95 17.27
CA GLY A 330 -7.89 -12.85 18.19
C GLY A 330 -6.36 -12.71 18.21
N LYS A 331 -5.81 -11.55 17.82
CA LYS A 331 -4.37 -11.24 17.90
C LYS A 331 -3.75 -11.55 19.27
N THR A 332 -4.45 -11.18 20.36
CA THR A 332 -4.01 -11.43 21.74
C THR A 332 -3.81 -12.91 22.06
N VAL A 333 -4.61 -13.80 21.46
CA VAL A 333 -4.49 -15.25 21.67
C VAL A 333 -3.22 -15.77 21.00
N ILE A 334 -2.92 -15.29 19.79
CA ILE A 334 -1.68 -15.61 19.10
C ILE A 334 -0.46 -15.12 19.88
N ALA A 335 -0.52 -13.91 20.43
CA ALA A 335 0.52 -13.38 21.31
C ALA A 335 0.69 -14.23 22.58
N ALA A 336 -0.40 -14.66 23.22
CA ALA A 336 -0.35 -15.54 24.39
C ALA A 336 0.29 -16.90 24.08
N ILE A 337 -0.02 -17.51 22.92
CA ILE A 337 0.59 -18.77 22.47
C ILE A 337 2.09 -18.59 22.23
N ALA A 338 2.49 -17.48 21.60
CA ALA A 338 3.91 -17.19 21.36
C ALA A 338 4.68 -16.99 22.67
N LEU A 339 4.14 -16.22 23.61
CA LEU A 339 4.72 -16.03 24.95
C LEU A 339 4.81 -17.36 25.71
N TYR A 340 3.76 -18.19 25.68
CA TYR A 340 3.75 -19.51 26.29
C TYR A 340 4.89 -20.39 25.74
N ALA A 341 5.04 -20.45 24.42
CA ALA A 341 6.06 -21.24 23.76
C ALA A 341 7.48 -20.82 24.17
N VAL A 342 7.73 -19.51 24.25
CA VAL A 342 9.03 -18.93 24.64
C VAL A 342 9.33 -19.20 26.10
N VAL A 343 8.35 -19.02 26.99
CA VAL A 343 8.51 -19.32 28.43
C VAL A 343 8.80 -20.79 28.67
N ARG A 344 8.09 -21.69 27.98
CA ARG A 344 8.34 -23.13 28.09
C ARG A 344 9.67 -23.57 27.46
N ALA A 345 10.26 -22.75 26.59
CA ALA A 345 11.61 -22.96 26.08
C ALA A 345 12.72 -22.44 27.01
N GLY A 346 12.37 -21.86 28.17
CA GLY A 346 13.31 -21.40 29.19
C GLY A 346 13.64 -19.91 29.16
N TYR A 347 12.92 -19.11 28.35
CA TYR A 347 13.16 -17.68 28.20
C TYR A 347 12.05 -16.84 28.87
N GLN A 348 12.28 -15.55 29.02
CA GLN A 348 11.29 -14.56 29.43
C GLN A 348 10.65 -13.89 28.22
N GLY A 349 9.42 -13.40 28.39
CA GLY A 349 8.69 -12.62 27.39
C GLY A 349 8.33 -11.22 27.88
N ALA A 350 8.21 -10.27 26.96
CA ALA A 350 7.71 -8.93 27.25
C ALA A 350 6.56 -8.56 26.30
N LEU A 351 5.54 -7.88 26.83
CA LEU A 351 4.44 -7.30 26.05
C LEU A 351 4.36 -5.80 26.35
N MET A 352 4.72 -4.98 25.36
CA MET A 352 4.63 -3.53 25.43
C MET A 352 3.33 -3.02 24.82
N VAL A 353 2.70 -2.08 25.53
CA VAL A 353 1.35 -1.60 25.25
C VAL A 353 1.31 -0.07 25.42
N PRO A 354 0.51 0.69 24.64
CA PRO A 354 0.63 2.15 24.64
C PRO A 354 0.14 2.83 25.93
N THR A 355 -0.80 2.23 26.66
CA THR A 355 -1.43 2.85 27.85
C THR A 355 -1.54 1.89 29.01
N GLU A 356 -1.66 2.44 30.22
CA GLU A 356 -1.71 1.66 31.46
C GLU A 356 -2.98 0.79 31.52
N ILE A 357 -4.14 1.33 31.14
CA ILE A 357 -5.41 0.57 31.09
C ILE A 357 -5.27 -0.68 30.20
N LEU A 358 -4.68 -0.53 29.01
CA LEU A 358 -4.46 -1.67 28.12
C LEU A 358 -3.46 -2.67 28.70
N ALA A 359 -2.42 -2.18 29.39
CA ALA A 359 -1.44 -3.04 30.05
C ALA A 359 -2.08 -3.86 31.18
N GLU A 360 -2.97 -3.27 31.97
CA GLU A 360 -3.77 -3.96 32.99
C GLU A 360 -4.70 -5.02 32.36
N GLN A 361 -5.40 -4.68 31.28
CA GLN A 361 -6.27 -5.62 30.56
C GLN A 361 -5.50 -6.82 30.01
N HIS A 362 -4.35 -6.58 29.38
CA HIS A 362 -3.49 -7.64 28.87
C HIS A 362 -2.90 -8.47 30.01
N MET A 363 -2.50 -7.85 31.12
CA MET A 363 -2.01 -8.57 32.31
C MET A 363 -3.09 -9.48 32.89
N ALA A 364 -4.31 -8.99 33.07
CA ALA A 364 -5.42 -9.78 33.59
C ALA A 364 -5.73 -10.98 32.67
N SER A 365 -5.86 -10.72 31.36
CA SER A 365 -6.17 -11.74 30.35
C SER A 365 -5.07 -12.81 30.25
N LEU A 366 -3.80 -12.39 30.22
CA LEU A 366 -2.67 -13.32 30.17
C LEU A 366 -2.53 -14.11 31.48
N SER A 367 -2.77 -13.47 32.62
CA SER A 367 -2.72 -14.16 33.91
C SER A 367 -3.81 -15.22 34.02
N GLU A 368 -5.03 -14.94 33.57
CA GLU A 368 -6.13 -15.91 33.54
C GLU A 368 -5.77 -17.14 32.69
N LEU A 369 -5.20 -16.92 31.50
CA LEU A 369 -4.83 -17.98 30.56
C LEU A 369 -3.60 -18.79 31.00
N LEU A 370 -2.59 -18.15 31.60
CA LEU A 370 -1.27 -18.74 31.82
C LEU A 370 -0.99 -19.16 33.26
N LYS A 371 -1.76 -18.68 34.24
CA LYS A 371 -1.64 -19.11 35.65
C LYS A 371 -1.84 -20.61 35.86
N PRO A 372 -2.78 -21.31 35.18
CA PRO A 372 -2.91 -22.77 35.26
C PRO A 372 -1.66 -23.53 34.82
N GLU A 373 -0.79 -22.88 34.03
CA GLU A 373 0.46 -23.43 33.53
C GLU A 373 1.65 -23.15 34.45
N GLY A 374 1.44 -22.43 35.57
CA GLY A 374 2.49 -22.04 36.50
C GLY A 374 3.38 -20.90 35.98
N ILE A 375 2.88 -20.09 35.05
CA ILE A 375 3.60 -18.97 34.46
C ILE A 375 3.24 -17.68 35.20
N THR A 376 4.27 -16.98 35.69
CA THR A 376 4.12 -15.71 36.42
C THR A 376 4.13 -14.52 35.47
N VAL A 377 3.00 -13.81 35.41
CA VAL A 377 2.86 -12.55 34.67
C VAL A 377 2.87 -11.38 35.66
N ARG A 378 3.62 -10.31 35.37
CA ARG A 378 3.66 -9.08 36.18
C ARG A 378 3.44 -7.84 35.32
N LEU A 379 2.93 -6.78 35.94
CA LEU A 379 2.73 -5.47 35.33
C LEU A 379 3.85 -4.51 35.76
N LEU A 380 4.34 -3.70 34.83
CA LEU A 380 5.18 -2.54 35.10
C LEU A 380 4.56 -1.30 34.44
N SER A 381 3.86 -0.49 35.24
CA SER A 381 3.29 0.80 34.83
C SER A 381 4.20 1.97 35.25
N GLY A 382 3.98 3.15 34.68
CA GLY A 382 4.65 4.38 35.10
C GLY A 382 4.19 4.86 36.48
N SER A 383 2.94 4.55 36.82
CA SER A 383 2.27 4.82 38.11
C SER A 383 2.64 3.87 39.26
N ALA A 384 3.38 2.78 38.98
CA ALA A 384 3.68 1.75 39.98
C ALA A 384 4.48 2.30 41.18
N LYS A 385 4.10 1.88 42.41
CA LYS A 385 4.79 2.31 43.64
C LYS A 385 6.24 1.86 43.63
N ALA A 386 7.13 2.67 44.21
CA ALA A 386 8.57 2.39 44.21
C ALA A 386 8.95 1.02 44.77
N LYS A 387 8.20 0.50 45.77
CA LYS A 387 8.41 -0.84 46.33
C LYS A 387 8.06 -1.95 45.33
N GLU A 388 6.85 -1.90 44.77
CA GLU A 388 6.36 -2.88 43.78
C GLU A 388 7.27 -2.90 42.54
N ARG A 389 7.68 -1.73 42.07
CA ARG A 389 8.62 -1.60 40.95
C ARG A 389 9.96 -2.29 41.23
N ARG A 390 10.52 -2.15 42.43
CA ARG A 390 11.77 -2.84 42.81
C ARG A 390 11.60 -4.35 42.84
N GLU A 391 10.51 -4.84 43.43
CA GLU A 391 10.22 -6.28 43.49
C GLU A 391 10.07 -6.90 42.10
N VAL A 392 9.38 -6.20 41.18
CA VAL A 392 9.26 -6.66 39.79
C VAL A 392 10.61 -6.67 39.09
N ILE A 393 11.42 -5.61 39.23
CA ILE A 393 12.75 -5.54 38.60
C ILE A 393 13.69 -6.62 39.14
N GLU A 394 13.67 -6.89 40.44
CA GLU A 394 14.48 -7.94 41.05
C GLU A 394 14.04 -9.33 40.56
N GLY A 395 12.73 -9.59 40.52
CA GLY A 395 12.17 -10.83 39.98
C GLY A 395 12.46 -11.06 38.49
N LEU A 396 12.66 -10.00 37.70
CA LEU A 396 13.08 -10.11 36.30
C LEU A 396 14.53 -10.56 36.17
N LYS A 397 15.41 -10.05 37.04
CA LYS A 397 16.84 -10.42 37.07
C LYS A 397 17.05 -11.85 37.56
N THR A 398 16.25 -12.32 38.51
CA THR A 398 16.33 -13.71 39.00
C THR A 398 15.65 -14.72 38.06
N GLY A 399 14.72 -14.26 37.24
CA GLY A 399 13.91 -15.09 36.33
C GLY A 399 12.61 -15.62 36.94
N GLU A 400 12.23 -15.14 38.13
CA GLU A 400 10.95 -15.46 38.78
C GLU A 400 9.74 -14.90 38.01
N VAL A 401 9.93 -13.75 37.36
CA VAL A 401 8.92 -13.16 36.47
C VAL A 401 9.13 -13.74 35.06
N ASN A 402 8.17 -14.51 34.56
CA ASN A 402 8.27 -15.11 33.23
C ASN A 402 7.83 -14.16 32.12
N ILE A 403 6.77 -13.38 32.37
CA ILE A 403 6.21 -12.44 31.39
C ILE A 403 6.03 -11.08 32.05
N LEU A 404 6.53 -10.04 31.39
CA LEU A 404 6.35 -8.66 31.80
C LEU A 404 5.43 -7.92 30.84
N VAL A 405 4.33 -7.38 31.36
CA VAL A 405 3.43 -6.49 30.61
C VAL A 405 3.70 -5.07 31.09
N GLY A 406 3.74 -4.10 30.18
CA GLY A 406 3.97 -2.72 30.60
C GLY A 406 3.90 -1.71 29.46
N THR A 407 4.03 -0.44 29.82
CA THR A 407 4.07 0.66 28.86
C THR A 407 5.51 0.94 28.44
N HIS A 408 5.80 2.16 27.98
CA HIS A 408 7.16 2.66 27.73
C HIS A 408 8.11 2.49 28.93
N ALA A 409 7.59 2.26 30.15
CA ALA A 409 8.36 1.89 31.33
C ALA A 409 9.27 0.66 31.11
N LEU A 410 8.88 -0.28 30.23
CA LEU A 410 9.69 -1.46 29.87
C LEU A 410 11.04 -1.10 29.23
N ILE A 411 11.13 0.07 28.61
CA ILE A 411 12.31 0.51 27.83
C ILE A 411 13.25 1.37 28.70
N GLN A 412 12.82 1.82 29.88
CA GLN A 412 13.64 2.64 30.77
C GLN A 412 14.90 1.91 31.25
N GLU A 413 15.95 2.66 31.55
CA GLU A 413 17.18 2.12 32.13
C GLU A 413 16.90 1.40 33.46
N GLY A 414 17.63 0.31 33.72
CA GLY A 414 17.50 -0.50 34.94
C GLY A 414 16.43 -1.59 34.93
N VAL A 415 15.70 -1.76 33.81
CA VAL A 415 14.83 -2.93 33.58
C VAL A 415 15.62 -3.95 32.76
N ASP A 416 16.28 -4.86 33.45
CA ASP A 416 17.12 -5.91 32.88
C ASP A 416 16.46 -7.28 33.07
N PHE A 417 16.36 -8.04 31.99
CA PHE A 417 15.88 -9.42 31.99
C PHE A 417 17.06 -10.38 32.21
N LYS A 418 16.77 -11.55 32.77
CA LYS A 418 17.74 -12.65 32.82
C LYS A 418 17.99 -13.21 31.42
N ASP A 419 16.93 -13.60 30.72
CA ASP A 419 16.99 -14.22 29.38
C ASP A 419 15.74 -13.84 28.56
N LEU A 420 15.73 -12.65 27.96
CA LEU A 420 14.60 -12.18 27.14
C LEU A 420 14.59 -12.85 25.77
N GLY A 421 13.56 -13.68 25.50
CA GLY A 421 13.44 -14.43 24.25
C GLY A 421 12.51 -13.81 23.21
N LEU A 422 11.47 -13.08 23.65
CA LEU A 422 10.45 -12.49 22.76
C LEU A 422 9.92 -11.17 23.31
N VAL A 423 9.84 -10.18 22.44
CA VAL A 423 9.19 -8.89 22.70
C VAL A 423 8.00 -8.73 21.76
N ILE A 424 6.82 -8.52 22.33
CA ILE A 424 5.61 -8.20 21.61
C ILE A 424 5.30 -6.72 21.83
N THR A 425 4.92 -6.01 20.77
CA THR A 425 4.47 -4.61 20.86
C THR A 425 3.09 -4.49 20.22
N ASP A 426 2.12 -3.96 20.96
CA ASP A 426 0.75 -3.75 20.48
C ASP A 426 0.54 -2.29 20.07
N GLU A 427 -0.23 -2.04 19.01
CA GLU A 427 -0.47 -0.71 18.42
C GLU A 427 0.83 0.06 18.09
N GLN A 428 1.71 -0.57 17.31
CA GLN A 428 3.07 -0.07 17.00
C GLN A 428 3.11 1.40 16.56
N HIS A 429 2.11 1.89 15.83
CA HIS A 429 2.10 3.24 15.26
C HIS A 429 2.18 4.37 16.31
N ARG A 430 1.91 4.07 17.59
CA ARG A 430 2.03 5.03 18.69
C ARG A 430 3.45 5.14 19.26
N PHE A 431 4.39 4.31 18.84
CA PHE A 431 5.76 4.27 19.36
C PHE A 431 6.78 4.84 18.38
N GLY A 432 7.64 5.74 18.87
CA GLY A 432 8.66 6.40 18.06
C GLY A 432 9.77 5.45 17.57
N VAL A 433 10.44 5.82 16.48
CA VAL A 433 11.52 5.02 15.85
C VAL A 433 12.61 4.62 16.85
N ASN A 434 13.01 5.54 17.73
CA ASN A 434 14.09 5.32 18.71
C ASN A 434 13.72 4.30 19.81
N GLN A 435 12.45 4.23 20.21
CA GLN A 435 11.99 3.28 21.23
C GLN A 435 12.10 1.83 20.72
N ARG A 436 11.89 1.62 19.41
CA ARG A 436 12.07 0.31 18.76
C ARG A 436 13.52 -0.17 18.80
N ARG A 437 14.49 0.73 18.70
CA ARG A 437 15.93 0.39 18.74
C ARG A 437 16.37 -0.07 20.13
N VAL A 438 15.95 0.63 21.18
CA VAL A 438 16.33 0.29 22.56
C VAL A 438 15.81 -1.09 22.97
N LEU A 439 14.62 -1.50 22.53
CA LEU A 439 14.12 -2.87 22.76
C LEU A 439 14.97 -3.95 22.05
N ARG A 440 15.58 -3.62 20.90
CA ARG A 440 16.49 -4.54 20.21
C ARG A 440 17.81 -4.71 20.94
N GLU A 441 18.19 -3.74 21.77
CA GLU A 441 19.47 -3.69 22.49
C GLU A 441 19.38 -4.20 23.95
N LYS A 442 18.16 -4.42 24.48
CA LYS A 442 17.90 -4.86 25.88
C LYS A 442 18.12 -6.34 26.19
N GLY A 443 18.40 -7.15 25.17
CA GLY A 443 18.82 -8.54 25.29
C GLY A 443 19.81 -8.86 24.19
N LEU A 444 20.53 -9.97 24.28
CA LEU A 444 21.56 -10.31 23.30
C LEU A 444 20.96 -10.35 21.88
N HIS A 445 19.82 -11.04 21.65
CA HIS A 445 19.07 -11.03 20.38
C HIS A 445 17.57 -11.43 20.51
N PRO A 446 16.68 -10.64 21.15
CA PRO A 446 15.29 -11.07 21.36
C PRO A 446 14.47 -11.04 20.06
N ASP A 447 13.61 -12.05 19.85
CA ASP A 447 12.63 -12.06 18.74
C ASP A 447 11.61 -10.93 18.91
N VAL A 448 11.12 -10.35 17.80
CA VAL A 448 10.19 -9.21 17.85
C VAL A 448 8.93 -9.50 17.05
N LEU A 449 7.79 -9.32 17.71
CA LEU A 449 6.45 -9.39 17.13
C LEU A 449 5.73 -8.05 17.32
N PHE A 450 5.35 -7.42 16.23
CA PHE A 450 4.51 -6.23 16.22
C PHE A 450 3.05 -6.65 16.00
N MET A 451 2.10 -5.99 16.66
CA MET A 451 0.68 -6.17 16.43
C MET A 451 0.04 -4.85 16.04
N THR A 452 -0.89 -4.91 15.08
CA THR A 452 -1.71 -3.74 14.72
C THR A 452 -3.17 -4.15 14.56
N ALA A 453 -4.06 -3.28 15.04
CA ALA A 453 -5.49 -3.42 14.80
C ALA A 453 -5.94 -2.80 13.48
N THR A 454 -5.18 -1.86 12.94
CA THR A 454 -5.47 -1.24 11.65
C THR A 454 -5.11 -2.19 10.52
N PRO A 455 -6.09 -2.60 9.69
CA PRO A 455 -5.77 -3.38 8.52
C PRO A 455 -5.06 -2.45 7.53
N ILE A 456 -3.76 -2.64 7.36
CA ILE A 456 -2.98 -2.00 6.30
C ILE A 456 -3.11 -2.89 5.06
N PRO A 457 -3.46 -2.34 3.87
CA PRO A 457 -3.43 -3.11 2.64
C PRO A 457 -2.10 -3.84 2.52
N ARG A 458 -2.12 -5.13 2.16
CA ARG A 458 -0.91 -5.96 2.15
C ARG A 458 0.21 -5.33 1.32
N THR A 459 -0.14 -4.64 0.24
CA THR A 459 0.79 -3.89 -0.61
C THR A 459 1.47 -2.73 0.10
N LEU A 460 0.71 -1.91 0.83
CA LEU A 460 1.28 -0.84 1.65
C LEU A 460 2.12 -1.38 2.81
N ALA A 461 1.72 -2.52 3.40
CA ALA A 461 2.49 -3.12 4.47
C ALA A 461 3.89 -3.56 3.98
N ILE A 462 3.97 -4.14 2.78
CA ILE A 462 5.23 -4.59 2.18
C ILE A 462 6.12 -3.39 1.81
N SER A 463 5.53 -2.30 1.33
CA SER A 463 6.29 -1.16 0.82
C SER A 463 6.75 -0.21 1.94
N ALA A 464 5.89 0.06 2.93
CA ALA A 464 6.18 0.94 4.06
C ALA A 464 6.95 0.25 5.20
N PHE A 465 6.80 -1.07 5.34
CA PHE A 465 7.42 -1.87 6.40
C PHE A 465 8.29 -3.00 5.81
N GLY A 466 9.06 -2.65 4.78
CA GLY A 466 9.84 -3.53 3.92
C GLY A 466 10.84 -4.45 4.63
N ASP A 467 11.19 -4.18 5.89
CA ASP A 467 12.08 -4.98 6.76
C ASP A 467 11.35 -6.06 7.59
N MET A 468 10.01 -6.08 7.58
CA MET A 468 9.20 -6.98 8.41
C MET A 468 8.47 -8.07 7.61
N ASP A 469 8.41 -9.28 8.17
CA ASP A 469 7.52 -10.35 7.70
C ASP A 469 6.08 -10.07 8.13
N VAL A 470 5.12 -10.12 7.20
CA VAL A 470 3.72 -9.76 7.50
C VAL A 470 2.85 -11.01 7.55
N SER A 471 2.20 -11.23 8.69
CA SER A 471 1.20 -12.28 8.91
C SER A 471 -0.18 -11.65 9.05
N VAL A 472 -1.14 -12.17 8.30
CA VAL A 472 -2.49 -11.63 8.26
C VAL A 472 -3.47 -12.64 8.87
N ILE A 473 -4.29 -12.20 9.82
CA ILE A 473 -5.49 -12.91 10.28
C ILE A 473 -6.70 -12.31 9.54
N ASP A 474 -7.12 -13.02 8.50
CA ASP A 474 -8.21 -12.70 7.57
C ASP A 474 -9.53 -13.39 7.91
N GLU A 475 -9.59 -14.14 9.03
CA GLU A 475 -10.79 -14.82 9.49
C GLU A 475 -11.21 -14.35 10.89
N MET A 476 -12.51 -14.07 11.06
CA MET A 476 -13.09 -13.75 12.36
C MET A 476 -13.45 -15.03 13.16
N PRO A 477 -13.32 -15.02 14.50
CA PRO A 477 -13.76 -16.12 15.34
C PRO A 477 -15.25 -16.45 15.18
N LYS A 478 -15.59 -17.74 15.25
CA LYS A 478 -17.00 -18.22 15.19
C LYS A 478 -17.79 -17.69 16.40
N GLY A 479 -18.99 -17.16 16.14
CA GLY A 479 -19.92 -16.69 17.18
C GLY A 479 -20.01 -15.17 17.32
N ARG A 480 -19.14 -14.40 16.65
CA ARG A 480 -19.27 -12.94 16.60
C ARG A 480 -20.33 -12.51 15.59
N LYS A 481 -21.28 -11.68 16.02
CA LYS A 481 -22.29 -11.10 15.14
C LYS A 481 -21.69 -9.90 14.40
N PRO A 482 -21.99 -9.72 13.09
CA PRO A 482 -21.55 -8.55 12.35
C PRO A 482 -22.19 -7.28 12.91
N ILE A 483 -21.50 -6.15 12.83
CA ILE A 483 -22.03 -4.87 13.31
C ILE A 483 -22.93 -4.28 12.23
N GLU A 484 -24.18 -4.00 12.58
CA GLU A 484 -25.11 -3.36 11.66
C GLU A 484 -24.76 -1.87 11.57
N THR A 485 -24.28 -1.45 10.40
CA THR A 485 -23.80 -0.08 10.18
C THR A 485 -24.81 0.70 9.35
N TYR A 486 -25.27 1.84 9.86
CA TYR A 486 -26.25 2.70 9.22
C TYR A 486 -25.69 4.11 9.03
N TRP A 487 -25.94 4.70 7.85
CA TRP A 487 -25.71 6.11 7.61
C TRP A 487 -27.01 6.89 7.78
N ALA A 488 -26.99 7.89 8.66
CA ALA A 488 -28.10 8.77 8.96
C ALA A 488 -27.71 10.23 8.76
N LYS A 489 -28.68 11.06 8.38
CA LYS A 489 -28.48 12.52 8.28
C LYS A 489 -28.64 13.18 9.65
N PRO A 490 -28.04 14.36 9.89
CA PRO A 490 -28.23 15.11 11.13
C PRO A 490 -29.71 15.38 11.47
N SER A 491 -30.59 15.54 10.46
CA SER A 491 -32.03 15.70 10.68
C SER A 491 -32.74 14.47 11.27
N MET A 492 -32.08 13.31 11.26
CA MET A 492 -32.60 12.07 11.85
C MET A 492 -32.09 11.84 13.27
N PHE A 493 -31.44 12.83 13.88
CA PHE A 493 -30.82 12.70 15.19
C PHE A 493 -31.79 12.26 16.29
N ASP A 494 -33.01 12.81 16.32
CA ASP A 494 -34.04 12.41 17.30
C ASP A 494 -34.39 10.91 17.21
N ARG A 495 -34.38 10.35 15.99
CA ARG A 495 -34.61 8.91 15.78
C ARG A 495 -33.44 8.07 16.30
N VAL A 496 -32.21 8.58 16.19
CA VAL A 496 -31.01 7.96 16.75
C VAL A 496 -31.05 7.99 18.27
N LEU A 497 -31.48 9.11 18.88
CA LEU A 497 -31.70 9.21 20.32
C LEU A 497 -32.70 8.15 20.81
N SER A 498 -33.89 8.06 20.20
CA SER A 498 -34.87 7.04 20.58
C SER A 498 -34.37 5.61 20.38
N PHE A 499 -33.44 5.39 19.45
CA PHE A 499 -32.81 4.08 19.26
C PHE A 499 -31.79 3.78 20.37
N MET A 500 -30.94 4.74 20.72
CA MET A 500 -29.99 4.63 21.83
C MET A 500 -30.73 4.35 23.14
N GLU A 501 -31.78 5.10 23.43
CA GLU A 501 -32.60 4.95 24.64
C GLU A 501 -33.18 3.53 24.76
N LYS A 502 -33.68 2.95 23.66
CA LYS A 502 -34.18 1.57 23.63
C LYS A 502 -33.10 0.54 23.96
N GLU A 503 -31.87 0.76 23.51
CA GLU A 503 -30.76 -0.13 23.80
C GLU A 503 -30.31 0.02 25.26
N ILE A 504 -30.25 1.26 25.77
CA ILE A 504 -29.89 1.55 27.16
C ILE A 504 -30.92 0.97 28.13
N HIS A 505 -32.22 1.03 27.81
CA HIS A 505 -33.27 0.35 28.59
C HIS A 505 -33.09 -1.16 28.73
N LYS A 506 -32.38 -1.80 27.78
CA LYS A 506 -32.02 -3.23 27.88
C LYS A 506 -30.78 -3.47 28.76
N GLY A 507 -30.29 -2.44 29.45
CA GLY A 507 -29.10 -2.49 30.30
C GLY A 507 -27.78 -2.29 29.55
N ARG A 508 -27.83 -1.85 28.28
CA ARG A 508 -26.66 -1.71 27.40
C ARG A 508 -26.09 -0.30 27.46
N GLN A 509 -24.92 -0.11 26.85
CA GLN A 509 -24.21 1.17 26.85
C GLN A 509 -23.93 1.66 25.43
N ALA A 510 -23.72 2.97 25.29
CA ALA A 510 -23.48 3.63 24.01
C ALA A 510 -22.25 4.54 24.02
N TYR A 511 -21.46 4.48 22.95
CA TYR A 511 -20.41 5.45 22.65
C TYR A 511 -20.93 6.52 21.69
N VAL A 512 -20.55 7.77 21.94
CA VAL A 512 -20.80 8.89 21.02
C VAL A 512 -19.50 9.62 20.73
N ILE A 513 -19.04 9.56 19.48
CA ILE A 513 -17.73 10.06 19.07
C ILE A 513 -17.89 11.35 18.27
N CYS A 514 -17.17 12.38 18.68
CA CYS A 514 -17.07 13.67 18.00
C CYS A 514 -15.70 13.82 17.31
N PRO A 515 -15.62 14.35 16.08
CA PRO A 515 -14.37 14.55 15.38
C PRO A 515 -13.51 15.64 16.02
N LEU A 516 -12.20 15.49 15.86
CA LEU A 516 -11.25 16.58 16.07
C LEU A 516 -11.11 17.38 14.77
N ILE A 517 -11.02 18.70 14.88
CA ILE A 517 -10.72 19.64 13.80
C ILE A 517 -9.25 20.01 13.98
N GLU A 518 -8.42 19.55 13.04
CA GLU A 518 -6.95 19.69 13.07
C GLU A 518 -6.45 21.13 13.26
N GLU A 519 -7.26 22.12 12.90
CA GLU A 519 -6.91 23.55 13.01
C GLU A 519 -7.26 24.19 14.36
N SER A 520 -8.01 23.54 15.27
CA SER A 520 -8.49 24.19 16.51
C SER A 520 -8.97 23.24 17.62
N GLU A 521 -8.05 22.85 18.53
CA GLU A 521 -8.39 22.09 19.75
C GLU A 521 -9.45 22.76 20.66
N LYS A 522 -9.63 24.09 20.55
CA LYS A 522 -10.68 24.82 21.29
C LYS A 522 -12.08 24.50 20.78
N LEU A 523 -12.25 24.35 19.46
CA LEU A 523 -13.54 24.04 18.85
C LEU A 523 -13.95 22.58 19.12
N ASP A 524 -12.98 21.68 19.20
CA ASP A 524 -13.23 20.24 19.43
C ASP A 524 -13.82 19.95 20.80
N VAL A 525 -13.25 20.60 21.83
CA VAL A 525 -13.75 20.49 23.20
C VAL A 525 -15.15 21.09 23.29
N GLN A 526 -15.41 22.19 22.58
CA GLN A 526 -16.73 22.81 22.54
C GLN A 526 -17.77 21.88 21.90
N ASN A 527 -17.45 21.28 20.76
CA ASN A 527 -18.35 20.33 20.08
C ASN A 527 -18.71 19.14 20.99
N ALA A 528 -17.72 18.56 21.69
CA ALA A 528 -17.96 17.46 22.61
C ALA A 528 -18.83 17.86 23.82
N ILE A 529 -18.63 19.08 24.36
CA ILE A 529 -19.44 19.64 25.44
C ILE A 529 -20.88 19.90 24.96
N ASP A 530 -21.05 20.45 23.76
CA ASP A 530 -22.36 20.76 23.21
C ASP A 530 -23.17 19.48 22.95
N VAL A 531 -22.53 18.44 22.40
CA VAL A 531 -23.14 17.11 22.23
C VAL A 531 -23.43 16.46 23.59
N HIS A 532 -22.56 16.61 24.58
CA HIS A 532 -22.80 16.13 25.94
C HIS A 532 -24.03 16.79 26.59
N ALA A 533 -24.17 18.11 26.46
CA ALA A 533 -25.34 18.84 26.96
C ALA A 533 -26.63 18.44 26.21
N MET A 534 -26.55 18.25 24.90
CA MET A 534 -27.65 17.79 24.07
C MET A 534 -28.11 16.38 24.49
N LEU A 535 -27.17 15.46 24.70
CA LEU A 535 -27.48 14.09 25.14
C LEU A 535 -27.94 14.04 26.59
N GLY A 536 -27.37 14.87 27.46
CA GLY A 536 -27.82 14.99 28.85
C GLY A 536 -29.26 15.50 28.96
N SER A 537 -29.68 16.39 28.05
CA SER A 537 -31.09 16.81 28.00
C SER A 537 -32.00 15.77 27.32
N GLY A 538 -31.54 15.10 26.26
CA GLY A 538 -32.34 14.10 25.53
C GLY A 538 -32.44 12.72 26.20
N LEU A 539 -31.53 12.40 27.12
CA LEU A 539 -31.48 11.14 27.88
C LEU A 539 -31.45 11.42 29.38
N SER A 540 -32.38 12.26 29.87
CA SER A 540 -32.39 12.78 31.25
C SER A 540 -32.43 11.70 32.33
N ASP A 541 -32.95 10.51 32.00
CA ASP A 541 -33.06 9.38 32.93
C ASP A 541 -31.75 8.58 33.06
N TRP A 542 -30.72 8.90 32.26
CA TRP A 542 -29.48 8.15 32.16
C TRP A 542 -28.25 9.03 32.38
N LYS A 543 -27.16 8.42 32.88
CA LYS A 543 -25.91 9.14 33.10
C LYS A 543 -25.10 9.21 31.81
N VAL A 544 -24.79 10.44 31.41
CA VAL A 544 -23.95 10.75 30.24
C VAL A 544 -22.60 11.28 30.73
N GLY A 545 -21.53 10.57 30.41
CA GLY A 545 -20.14 10.95 30.68
C GLY A 545 -19.52 11.71 29.52
N LEU A 546 -18.47 12.48 29.81
CA LEU A 546 -17.72 13.25 28.84
C LEU A 546 -16.23 12.92 28.97
N MET A 547 -15.56 12.69 27.83
CA MET A 547 -14.12 12.50 27.78
C MET A 547 -13.50 13.26 26.59
N HIS A 548 -12.57 14.18 26.83
CA HIS A 548 -11.91 14.92 25.76
C HIS A 548 -10.40 15.09 26.01
N GLY A 549 -9.66 15.53 24.98
CA GLY A 549 -8.19 15.64 25.01
C GLY A 549 -7.61 16.46 26.17
N ARG A 550 -8.33 17.49 26.62
CA ARG A 550 -7.90 18.38 27.72
C ARG A 550 -8.05 17.82 29.14
N LEU A 551 -8.77 16.71 29.32
CA LEU A 551 -8.84 16.09 30.64
C LEU A 551 -7.46 15.57 31.02
N SER A 552 -7.13 15.66 32.30
CA SER A 552 -5.96 14.98 32.85
C SER A 552 -6.04 13.48 32.64
N GLN A 553 -4.90 12.80 32.72
CA GLN A 553 -4.83 11.35 32.53
C GLN A 553 -5.70 10.60 33.57
N GLU A 554 -5.70 11.07 34.82
CA GLU A 554 -6.50 10.54 35.93
C GLU A 554 -8.01 10.71 35.67
N GLU A 555 -8.45 11.89 35.23
CA GLU A 555 -9.87 12.13 34.88
C GLU A 555 -10.36 11.26 33.71
N LYS A 556 -9.50 11.02 32.70
CA LYS A 556 -9.82 10.11 31.59
C LYS A 556 -9.98 8.68 32.06
N GLU A 557 -9.09 8.23 32.95
CA GLU A 557 -9.14 6.91 33.56
C GLU A 557 -10.41 6.73 34.41
N ASP A 558 -10.77 7.73 35.23
CA ASP A 558 -11.99 7.70 36.03
C ASP A 558 -13.25 7.65 35.18
N ALA A 559 -13.35 8.49 34.13
CA ALA A 559 -14.49 8.47 33.22
C ALA A 559 -14.64 7.11 32.51
N MET A 560 -13.53 6.51 32.08
CA MET A 560 -13.52 5.20 31.45
C MET A 560 -13.84 4.07 32.44
N ASN A 561 -13.38 4.16 33.68
CA ASN A 561 -13.68 3.20 34.73
C ASN A 561 -15.17 3.23 35.10
N ALA A 562 -15.75 4.42 35.26
CA ALA A 562 -17.18 4.60 35.50
C ALA A 562 -18.02 4.03 34.34
N PHE A 563 -17.60 4.27 33.10
CA PHE A 563 -18.24 3.66 31.93
C PHE A 563 -18.08 2.13 31.92
N SER A 564 -16.88 1.59 32.13
CA SER A 564 -16.65 0.13 32.17
C SER A 564 -17.49 -0.60 33.24
N ARG A 565 -17.70 0.05 34.40
CA ARG A 565 -18.53 -0.47 35.50
C ARG A 565 -20.04 -0.25 35.31
N ASN A 566 -20.45 0.29 34.16
CA ASN A 566 -21.84 0.65 33.87
C ASN A 566 -22.46 1.67 34.84
N GLU A 567 -21.62 2.49 35.49
CA GLU A 567 -22.08 3.64 36.29
C GLU A 567 -22.55 4.78 35.38
N THR A 568 -22.00 4.84 34.17
CA THR A 568 -22.37 5.76 33.09
C THR A 568 -22.83 4.96 31.87
N GLN A 569 -24.01 5.27 31.33
CA GLN A 569 -24.59 4.49 30.22
C GLN A 569 -24.16 5.01 28.84
N VAL A 570 -23.89 6.31 28.73
CA VAL A 570 -23.45 6.95 27.49
C VAL A 570 -22.13 7.66 27.71
N LEU A 571 -21.13 7.39 26.87
CA LEU A 571 -19.87 8.12 26.90
C LEU A 571 -19.71 8.97 25.64
N VAL A 572 -19.72 10.29 25.82
CA VAL A 572 -19.38 11.25 24.78
C VAL A 572 -17.88 11.48 24.78
N SER A 573 -17.23 11.30 23.63
CA SER A 573 -15.80 11.55 23.55
C SER A 573 -15.33 12.04 22.20
N THR A 574 -14.17 12.68 22.19
CA THR A 574 -13.41 12.88 20.95
C THR A 574 -12.70 11.58 20.55
N THR A 575 -11.81 11.62 19.55
CA THR A 575 -11.00 10.46 19.12
C THR A 575 -10.09 9.87 20.20
N VAL A 576 -10.07 10.43 21.41
CA VAL A 576 -9.30 9.90 22.55
C VAL A 576 -9.77 8.50 22.98
N VAL A 577 -11.01 8.09 22.65
CA VAL A 577 -11.50 6.69 22.83
C VAL A 577 -10.72 5.68 21.97
N GLU A 578 -9.87 6.12 21.03
CA GLU A 578 -8.95 5.23 20.31
C GLU A 578 -8.09 4.36 21.25
N VAL A 579 -7.94 4.72 22.52
CA VAL A 579 -7.25 3.89 23.51
C VAL A 579 -8.14 2.75 24.00
N GLY A 580 -8.16 1.65 23.25
CA GLY A 580 -7.99 0.31 23.82
C GLY A 580 -9.10 -0.37 24.62
N VAL A 581 -9.93 0.34 25.37
CA VAL A 581 -10.73 -0.28 26.44
C VAL A 581 -11.83 -1.19 25.88
N ASN A 582 -11.83 -2.45 26.31
CA ASN A 582 -12.89 -3.41 26.03
C ASN A 582 -14.09 -3.20 26.98
N VAL A 583 -15.24 -2.76 26.45
CA VAL A 583 -16.51 -2.74 27.21
C VAL A 583 -17.52 -3.66 26.51
N PRO A 584 -17.66 -4.93 26.95
CA PRO A 584 -18.53 -5.91 26.28
C PRO A 584 -20.01 -5.52 26.23
N ASN A 585 -20.46 -4.68 27.19
CA ASN A 585 -21.83 -4.22 27.31
C ASN A 585 -22.16 -2.99 26.41
N ALA A 586 -21.15 -2.42 25.74
CA ALA A 586 -21.35 -1.33 24.79
C ALA A 586 -21.79 -1.89 23.43
N THR A 587 -23.06 -1.69 23.08
CA THR A 587 -23.66 -2.23 21.85
C THR A 587 -23.91 -1.17 20.78
N VAL A 588 -23.94 0.12 21.14
CA VAL A 588 -24.21 1.21 20.20
C VAL A 588 -23.00 2.11 20.05
N MET A 589 -22.60 2.37 18.82
CA MET A 589 -21.58 3.36 18.44
C MET A 589 -22.25 4.44 17.59
N VAL A 590 -22.20 5.69 18.01
CA VAL A 590 -22.66 6.85 17.22
C VAL A 590 -21.46 7.72 16.90
N ILE A 591 -21.26 8.02 15.63
CA ILE A 591 -20.17 8.88 15.16
C ILE A 591 -20.78 10.14 14.55
N TYR A 592 -20.57 11.28 15.19
CA TYR A 592 -20.97 12.59 14.69
C TYR A 592 -20.03 13.07 13.59
N ASP A 593 -20.57 13.86 12.65
CA ASP A 593 -19.81 14.42 11.52
C ASP A 593 -18.90 13.37 10.87
N ALA A 594 -19.44 12.17 10.62
CA ALA A 594 -18.67 11.00 10.24
C ALA A 594 -17.86 11.20 8.94
N GLU A 595 -18.27 12.13 8.08
CA GLU A 595 -17.56 12.51 6.86
C GLU A 595 -16.17 13.12 7.10
N ARG A 596 -15.91 13.63 8.31
CA ARG A 596 -14.61 14.20 8.70
C ARG A 596 -13.56 13.13 9.00
N PHE A 597 -13.97 11.90 9.23
CA PHE A 597 -13.07 10.79 9.50
C PHE A 597 -12.66 10.06 8.21
N GLY A 598 -11.46 9.48 8.24
CA GLY A 598 -11.03 8.50 7.25
C GLY A 598 -11.73 7.15 7.45
N LEU A 599 -11.82 6.32 6.40
CA LEU A 599 -12.42 4.97 6.51
C LEU A 599 -11.74 4.11 7.56
N SER A 600 -10.40 4.15 7.61
CA SER A 600 -9.61 3.42 8.61
C SER A 600 -9.91 3.83 10.05
N GLN A 601 -10.19 5.12 10.31
CA GLN A 601 -10.58 5.61 11.63
C GLN A 601 -12.01 5.19 11.97
N LEU A 602 -12.95 5.34 11.03
CA LEU A 602 -14.34 4.89 11.19
C LEU A 602 -14.41 3.39 11.50
N HIS A 603 -13.59 2.59 10.83
CA HIS A 603 -13.50 1.15 11.08
C HIS A 603 -12.97 0.82 12.48
N GLN A 604 -11.93 1.52 12.94
CA GLN A 604 -11.40 1.35 14.30
C GLN A 604 -12.46 1.71 15.36
N LEU A 605 -13.17 2.83 15.17
CA LEU A 605 -14.24 3.26 16.05
C LEU A 605 -15.39 2.24 16.05
N ARG A 606 -15.83 1.79 14.87
CA ARG A 606 -16.82 0.69 14.75
C ARG A 606 -16.38 -0.55 15.53
N GLY A 607 -15.11 -0.94 15.44
CA GLY A 607 -14.55 -2.10 16.14
C GLY A 607 -14.52 -1.99 17.67
N ARG A 608 -14.84 -0.83 18.26
CA ARG A 608 -14.96 -0.65 19.72
C ARG A 608 -16.23 -1.27 20.29
N VAL A 609 -17.25 -1.50 19.47
CA VAL A 609 -18.49 -2.22 19.84
C VAL A 609 -18.51 -3.63 19.25
N GLY A 610 -19.50 -4.46 19.63
CA GLY A 610 -19.61 -5.83 19.13
C GLY A 610 -18.60 -6.81 19.75
N ARG A 611 -18.28 -6.61 21.03
CA ARG A 611 -17.39 -7.49 21.81
C ARG A 611 -18.15 -8.48 22.71
N GLY A 612 -19.45 -8.27 22.94
CA GLY A 612 -20.35 -9.20 23.63
C GLY A 612 -21.10 -10.16 22.71
N SER A 613 -22.03 -10.94 23.26
CA SER A 613 -22.94 -11.85 22.52
C SER A 613 -24.10 -11.13 21.82
N GLU A 614 -24.34 -9.87 22.19
CA GLU A 614 -25.46 -9.07 21.72
C GLU A 614 -25.20 -8.43 20.36
N GLN A 615 -26.27 -8.20 19.60
CA GLN A 615 -26.20 -7.46 18.35
C GLN A 615 -25.74 -6.03 18.62
N SER A 616 -24.77 -5.57 17.85
CA SER A 616 -24.22 -4.22 17.97
C SER A 616 -24.47 -3.40 16.72
N TYR A 617 -24.52 -2.08 16.90
CA TYR A 617 -24.96 -1.12 15.91
C TYR A 617 -23.95 0.03 15.81
N CYS A 618 -23.64 0.44 14.59
CA CYS A 618 -22.82 1.61 14.31
C CYS A 618 -23.63 2.61 13.48
N ILE A 619 -23.79 3.84 13.97
CA ILE A 619 -24.58 4.88 13.34
C ILE A 619 -23.65 6.03 12.96
N LEU A 620 -23.53 6.28 11.67
CA LEU A 620 -22.75 7.37 11.09
C LEU A 620 -23.69 8.55 10.86
N LEU A 621 -23.57 9.61 11.67
CA LEU A 621 -24.30 10.86 11.49
C LEU A 621 -23.47 11.78 10.59
N ALA A 622 -23.89 11.95 9.34
CA ALA A 622 -23.13 12.70 8.34
C ALA A 622 -24.01 13.26 7.23
N ASP A 623 -23.70 14.45 6.71
CA ASP A 623 -24.31 15.02 5.49
C ASP A 623 -23.23 15.48 4.49
N PRO A 624 -22.44 14.54 3.92
CA PRO A 624 -21.34 14.85 3.02
C PRO A 624 -21.84 15.58 1.76
N LYS A 625 -21.26 16.76 1.50
CA LYS A 625 -21.55 17.56 0.31
C LYS A 625 -20.81 17.06 -0.94
N SER A 626 -19.66 16.43 -0.78
CA SER A 626 -18.83 15.89 -1.86
C SER A 626 -19.22 14.46 -2.24
N ASP A 627 -19.00 14.08 -3.49
CA ASP A 627 -19.30 12.72 -3.97
C ASP A 627 -18.35 11.69 -3.34
N ASN A 628 -17.06 12.01 -3.17
CA ASN A 628 -16.12 11.17 -2.41
C ASN A 628 -16.59 10.95 -0.95
N GLY A 629 -17.19 11.95 -0.32
CA GLY A 629 -17.72 11.82 1.04
C GLY A 629 -18.92 10.88 1.11
N LYS A 630 -19.83 10.93 0.12
CA LYS A 630 -20.96 10.00 0.02
C LYS A 630 -20.50 8.58 -0.25
N GLU A 631 -19.56 8.41 -1.16
CA GLU A 631 -18.98 7.11 -1.51
C GLU A 631 -18.31 6.47 -0.28
N ARG A 632 -17.57 7.27 0.51
CA ARG A 632 -17.01 6.84 1.79
C ARG A 632 -18.05 6.29 2.76
N MET A 633 -19.15 7.03 2.97
CA MET A 633 -20.23 6.58 3.86
C MET A 633 -20.87 5.29 3.37
N LYS A 634 -21.09 5.19 2.05
CA LYS A 634 -21.66 4.00 1.42
C LYS A 634 -20.77 2.77 1.63
N ILE A 635 -19.47 2.87 1.33
CA ILE A 635 -18.50 1.78 1.51
C ILE A 635 -18.49 1.30 2.98
N MET A 636 -18.50 2.23 3.94
CA MET A 636 -18.53 1.91 5.37
C MET A 636 -19.80 1.14 5.80
N THR A 637 -20.92 1.33 5.09
CA THR A 637 -22.17 0.59 5.34
C THR A 637 -22.25 -0.77 4.64
N GLU A 638 -21.50 -0.97 3.55
CA GLU A 638 -21.59 -2.18 2.72
C GLU A 638 -20.75 -3.35 3.23
N THR A 639 -19.57 -3.06 3.81
CA THR A 639 -18.66 -4.11 4.29
C THR A 639 -18.28 -3.95 5.76
N ASN A 640 -18.16 -5.09 6.43
CA ASN A 640 -17.60 -5.18 7.78
C ASN A 640 -16.10 -5.52 7.78
N ASP A 641 -15.54 -5.88 6.63
CA ASP A 641 -14.14 -6.29 6.51
C ASP A 641 -13.23 -5.06 6.46
N GLY A 642 -12.40 -4.90 7.49
CA GLY A 642 -11.46 -3.80 7.56
C GLY A 642 -10.37 -3.82 6.49
N PHE A 643 -10.03 -4.98 5.91
CA PHE A 643 -9.07 -5.07 4.79
C PHE A 643 -9.68 -4.47 3.53
N GLU A 644 -10.92 -4.84 3.21
CA GLU A 644 -11.66 -4.29 2.07
C GLU A 644 -11.86 -2.77 2.21
N LEU A 645 -12.19 -2.29 3.41
CA LEU A 645 -12.31 -0.86 3.68
C LEU A 645 -11.00 -0.10 3.44
N SER A 646 -9.87 -0.66 3.87
CA SER A 646 -8.57 -0.02 3.68
C SER A 646 -8.10 -0.03 2.22
N GLU A 647 -8.44 -1.06 1.45
CA GLU A 647 -8.22 -1.07 -0.01
C GLU A 647 -9.04 0.03 -0.69
N LYS A 648 -10.32 0.15 -0.34
CA LYS A 648 -11.18 1.22 -0.86
C LYS A 648 -10.75 2.61 -0.41
N ASP A 649 -10.23 2.78 0.80
CA ASP A 649 -9.66 4.06 1.26
C ASP A 649 -8.45 4.47 0.40
N LEU A 650 -7.61 3.50 0.01
CA LEU A 650 -6.47 3.74 -0.87
C LEU A 650 -6.90 4.11 -2.29
N GLU A 651 -7.91 3.42 -2.84
CA GLU A 651 -8.51 3.76 -4.14
C GLU A 651 -9.08 5.19 -4.15
N LEU A 652 -9.84 5.57 -3.11
CA LEU A 652 -10.51 6.87 -3.02
C LEU A 652 -9.56 8.06 -2.81
N ARG A 653 -8.48 7.86 -2.05
CA ARG A 653 -7.47 8.91 -1.80
C ARG A 653 -6.49 9.08 -2.95
N GLY A 654 -6.34 8.05 -3.78
CA GLY A 654 -5.30 7.98 -4.79
C GLY A 654 -3.90 7.85 -4.19
N PRO A 655 -2.89 7.51 -5.02
CA PRO A 655 -1.53 7.27 -4.54
C PRO A 655 -0.86 8.50 -3.93
N GLY A 656 -1.27 9.73 -4.29
CA GLY A 656 -0.56 10.96 -3.92
C GLY A 656 -0.69 11.41 -2.45
N ASP A 657 -1.84 11.19 -1.80
CA ASP A 657 -2.12 11.76 -0.47
C ASP A 657 -1.65 10.87 0.70
N PHE A 658 -1.57 9.55 0.52
CA PHE A 658 -0.99 8.67 1.55
C PHE A 658 0.55 8.82 1.61
N PHE A 659 1.18 9.19 0.49
CA PHE A 659 2.61 9.45 0.37
C PHE A 659 2.98 10.93 0.54
N GLY A 660 2.16 11.70 1.28
CA GLY A 660 2.33 13.13 1.54
C GLY A 660 3.80 13.57 1.62
N HIS A 661 4.16 14.51 0.76
CA HIS A 661 5.53 15.00 0.52
C HIS A 661 6.58 13.90 0.35
N LYS A 662 6.71 13.36 -0.87
CA LYS A 662 7.93 12.72 -1.41
C LYS A 662 8.78 12.05 -0.33
N GLN A 663 8.21 11.12 0.43
CA GLN A 663 9.00 10.40 1.42
C GLN A 663 9.92 9.45 0.65
N SER A 664 11.21 9.70 0.83
CA SER A 664 12.36 8.97 0.32
C SER A 664 12.23 7.47 0.62
N GLY A 665 11.84 6.66 -0.37
CA GLY A 665 11.93 5.21 -0.21
C GLY A 665 11.17 4.37 -1.24
N LEU A 666 10.06 4.87 -1.80
CA LEU A 666 9.34 4.11 -2.82
C LEU A 666 9.95 4.32 -4.21
N PRO A 667 10.29 3.24 -4.93
CA PRO A 667 10.78 3.36 -6.30
C PRO A 667 9.64 3.86 -7.21
N GLU A 668 9.98 4.77 -8.13
CA GLU A 668 9.08 5.14 -9.22
C GLU A 668 9.00 3.98 -10.22
N PHE A 669 7.84 3.33 -10.30
CA PHE A 669 7.56 2.31 -11.30
C PHE A 669 7.29 2.97 -12.66
N LYS A 670 7.83 2.39 -13.73
CA LYS A 670 7.72 2.89 -15.10
C LYS A 670 6.37 2.54 -15.73
N VAL A 671 5.82 1.37 -15.41
CA VAL A 671 4.54 0.87 -15.97
C VAL A 671 3.55 0.50 -14.87
N ALA A 672 4.02 -0.14 -13.80
CA ALA A 672 3.15 -0.68 -12.76
C ALA A 672 2.54 0.42 -11.88
N ASP A 673 1.27 0.25 -11.53
CA ASP A 673 0.60 1.03 -10.50
C ASP A 673 0.29 0.11 -9.31
N LEU A 674 0.93 0.35 -8.16
CA LEU A 674 0.79 -0.50 -6.97
C LEU A 674 -0.66 -0.66 -6.49
N VAL A 675 -1.53 0.31 -6.75
CA VAL A 675 -2.93 0.29 -6.32
C VAL A 675 -3.75 -0.53 -7.30
N HIS A 676 -3.69 -0.18 -8.59
CA HIS A 676 -4.47 -0.85 -9.64
C HIS A 676 -3.99 -2.28 -9.92
N ASP A 677 -2.68 -2.53 -9.79
CA ASP A 677 -2.03 -3.82 -10.11
C ASP A 677 -1.76 -4.69 -8.87
N TYR A 678 -2.49 -4.47 -7.77
CA TYR A 678 -2.36 -5.21 -6.50
C TYR A 678 -2.25 -6.73 -6.71
N ARG A 679 -3.13 -7.30 -7.55
CA ARG A 679 -3.17 -8.74 -7.79
C ARG A 679 -1.89 -9.25 -8.46
N VAL A 680 -1.32 -8.46 -9.38
CA VAL A 680 -0.06 -8.79 -10.05
C VAL A 680 1.10 -8.73 -9.05
N LEU A 681 1.10 -7.72 -8.17
CA LEU A 681 2.09 -7.58 -7.11
C LEU A 681 2.07 -8.78 -6.15
N GLU A 682 0.89 -9.26 -5.76
CA GLU A 682 0.78 -10.42 -4.87
C GLU A 682 1.36 -11.68 -5.49
N VAL A 683 1.05 -11.94 -6.76
CA VAL A 683 1.61 -13.08 -7.51
C VAL A 683 3.13 -12.94 -7.64
N ALA A 684 3.61 -11.77 -8.07
CA ALA A 684 5.03 -11.48 -8.19
C ALA A 684 5.79 -11.68 -6.87
N ARG A 685 5.19 -11.29 -5.73
CA ARG A 685 5.76 -11.54 -4.40
C ARG A 685 5.88 -13.02 -4.08
N GLN A 686 4.83 -13.80 -4.34
CA GLN A 686 4.84 -15.24 -4.07
C GLN A 686 5.92 -15.94 -4.91
N ASP A 687 6.05 -15.56 -6.17
CA ASP A 687 7.06 -16.10 -7.06
C ASP A 687 8.47 -15.68 -6.63
N ALA A 688 8.69 -14.40 -6.32
CA ALA A 688 9.96 -13.92 -5.79
C ALA A 688 10.38 -14.66 -4.51
N ALA A 689 9.45 -14.86 -3.57
CA ALA A 689 9.71 -15.60 -2.33
C ALA A 689 10.05 -17.08 -2.60
N LYS A 690 9.35 -17.75 -3.54
CA LYS A 690 9.68 -19.13 -3.96
C LYS A 690 11.06 -19.20 -4.59
N LEU A 691 11.40 -18.24 -5.45
CA LEU A 691 12.69 -18.17 -6.13
C LEU A 691 13.82 -17.98 -5.12
N VAL A 692 13.78 -16.93 -4.28
CA VAL A 692 14.84 -16.61 -3.32
C VAL A 692 15.11 -17.74 -2.32
N ASN A 693 14.08 -18.50 -1.95
CA ASN A 693 14.18 -19.65 -1.04
C ASN A 693 14.58 -20.97 -1.73
N SER A 694 14.57 -21.03 -3.06
CA SER A 694 14.97 -22.22 -3.82
C SER A 694 16.46 -22.21 -4.13
N GLU A 695 17.15 -23.33 -3.90
CA GLU A 695 18.55 -23.49 -4.32
C GLU A 695 18.73 -23.36 -5.84
N ALA A 696 17.71 -23.75 -6.61
CA ALA A 696 17.75 -23.66 -8.07
C ALA A 696 17.87 -22.22 -8.57
N PHE A 697 17.30 -21.24 -7.85
CA PHE A 697 17.43 -19.83 -8.22
C PHE A 697 18.87 -19.35 -8.12
N TRP A 698 19.68 -19.87 -7.19
CA TRP A 698 21.06 -19.45 -6.97
C TRP A 698 22.07 -20.18 -7.87
N HIS A 699 21.73 -21.39 -8.34
CA HIS A 699 22.66 -22.25 -9.06
C HIS A 699 22.28 -22.56 -10.52
N SER A 700 20.99 -22.55 -10.88
CA SER A 700 20.56 -22.90 -12.25
C SER A 700 20.93 -21.79 -13.26
N LYS A 701 21.13 -22.18 -14.51
CA LYS A 701 21.36 -21.26 -15.63
C LYS A 701 20.09 -20.48 -16.02
N ASP A 702 18.92 -21.03 -15.74
CA ASP A 702 17.63 -20.47 -16.17
C ASP A 702 17.32 -19.11 -15.53
N TYR A 703 17.93 -18.82 -14.37
CA TYR A 703 17.72 -17.59 -13.61
C TYR A 703 18.90 -16.61 -13.69
N VAL A 704 19.87 -16.84 -14.60
CA VAL A 704 21.08 -15.99 -14.71
C VAL A 704 20.70 -14.53 -14.92
N GLN A 705 19.74 -14.24 -15.81
CA GLN A 705 19.34 -12.86 -16.11
C GLN A 705 18.79 -12.12 -14.89
N LEU A 706 17.92 -12.77 -14.10
CA LEU A 706 17.40 -12.20 -12.85
C LEU A 706 18.51 -11.97 -11.82
N ARG A 707 19.48 -12.88 -11.72
CA ARG A 707 20.63 -12.71 -10.81
C ARG A 707 21.59 -11.62 -11.25
N THR A 708 21.87 -11.52 -12.54
CA THR A 708 22.71 -10.45 -13.10
C THR A 708 22.07 -9.09 -12.81
N TRP A 709 20.76 -8.96 -12.99
CA TRP A 709 20.05 -7.74 -12.61
C TRP A 709 20.16 -7.42 -11.11
N LEU A 710 20.03 -8.41 -10.22
CA LEU A 710 20.23 -8.20 -8.77
C LEU A 710 21.65 -7.74 -8.42
N LEU A 711 22.66 -8.22 -9.14
CA LEU A 711 24.06 -7.78 -9.00
C LEU A 711 24.23 -6.33 -9.47
N GLU A 712 23.68 -5.98 -10.64
CA GLU A 712 23.74 -4.62 -11.20
C GLU A 712 23.09 -3.58 -10.28
N GLU A 713 22.01 -3.96 -9.60
CA GLU A 713 21.29 -3.13 -8.63
C GLU A 713 22.03 -2.99 -7.28
N GLY A 714 23.19 -3.62 -7.11
CA GLY A 714 24.00 -3.56 -5.88
C GLY A 714 23.38 -4.29 -4.68
N VAL A 715 22.35 -5.11 -4.89
CA VAL A 715 21.64 -5.82 -3.81
C VAL A 715 22.52 -6.85 -3.11
N LEU A 716 23.59 -7.30 -3.79
CA LEU A 716 24.56 -8.24 -3.25
C LEU A 716 25.83 -7.54 -2.71
N ASP A 717 25.96 -6.22 -2.89
CA ASP A 717 27.09 -5.41 -2.43
C ASP A 717 26.76 -4.82 -1.04
N LEU A 718 27.40 -5.38 -0.01
CA LEU A 718 27.09 -5.20 1.41
C LEU A 718 27.36 -3.81 2.01
N ASP A 719 27.80 -2.83 1.21
CA ASP A 719 28.39 -1.57 1.71
C ASP A 719 27.54 -0.31 1.47
N ARG A 720 26.35 -0.40 0.87
CA ARG A 720 25.54 0.79 0.60
C ARG A 720 24.07 0.56 0.82
N LEU A 721 23.54 1.15 1.90
CA LEU A 721 22.18 1.69 2.00
C LEU A 721 22.15 2.61 3.25
N ASP A 722 22.66 3.83 3.08
CA ASP A 722 22.20 5.02 3.82
C ASP A 722 21.27 5.82 2.90
#